data_AF-A0AA35VAG7-F1
#
_entry.id   AF-A0AA35VAG7-F1
#
_cell.length_a   1.000
_cell.length_b   1.000
_cell.length_c   1.000
_cell.angle_alpha   90.00
_cell.angle_beta   90.00
_cell.angle_gamma   90.00
#
_symmetry.space_group_name_H-M   'P 1'
#
loop_
_entity.id
_entity.type
_entity.pdbx_description
1 polymer ?
#
loop_
_entity_poly.entity_id
_entity_poly.type
_entity_poly.pdbx_seq_one_letter_code
_entity_poly.pdbx_strand_id
1 'polypeptide(L)'
;MVTTSLSFRVVLSAYFLVILCVSFPNPTTPLHVGEGEEEGGGIPLPVPARHGAVVKKGERWSVVTTEFGEISAVKIGDGRDGFYHLQFITMEPNSLFLPVHLHSDMVFYVDSGSGTLNWVDLENDDDKLRQVELQAGDVYRLSTGSFFYLQSNLDPDRRKLRINAIFSDSKEEIREGSSFGAYASVRDLILGFDNRVLQAAFSVDVEVIEELRSGGKQPMIVHGVTQEKANELWEVHYRIMRAFLGRMKNNMIDININNNNKKDKAYNILSADHDVDNCNGWSLVVTSKQLKALKDSDFSIFMVNLTKGAMMAPHWNPTTAEIGVVVRGRGMVNVVCPGSLNETECKNSRFRVEEGDVFVVPRYHPMAQMSFNNGSFVFMGFTTTTKKNHPQYLVGTASVLQVLDKSVVAASFGVSNMTMDEVLKGQREAIIVECTSCAEEEERLMEEEIQREKEEERKKEEEEKAREEEEAREKEEEEAKRREEEEEAKRQEEEERREQEEARKREEEEAKRRGRRKRRPNGGRRRKGGSKRKHGRGRRKRLGGKRRRQGNNKRRRLGGDKRRRKPLGGRRRRRPQGVRKRRLGGDRRKRRLGGDRKRRRPLGVRKRRLGGERRSKRLRNNRRRRLGGGKKTRRLDNKEKARKQKEEEAARRQEEEAARRHQQQEEEARRRQQEEEARRREEEETGRGGGGGHGGGGEGEAASREEEEMARRQREAEAAARGGGGGGQENGSYEE
;
A
#
# COMPACT_ATOMS: atom_id res chain seq x y z
N MET A 1 11.92 32.74 70.90
CA MET A 1 10.68 32.06 70.47
C MET A 1 10.36 32.62 69.08
N VAL A 2 10.41 31.81 68.01
CA VAL A 2 9.33 30.89 67.54
C VAL A 2 8.16 31.74 66.96
N THR A 3 7.77 31.69 65.67
CA THR A 3 8.12 30.74 64.58
C THR A 3 7.84 31.31 63.17
N THR A 4 8.79 31.05 62.26
CA THR A 4 8.66 30.56 60.86
C THR A 4 7.40 30.71 59.99
N SER A 5 7.68 30.89 58.69
CA SER A 5 7.00 30.35 57.50
C SER A 5 5.80 31.09 56.90
N LEU A 6 6.06 31.79 55.78
CA LEU A 6 5.25 31.60 54.57
C LEU A 6 6.11 31.85 53.32
N SER A 7 6.44 30.78 52.60
CA SER A 7 7.34 30.80 51.44
C SER A 7 6.80 29.90 50.32
N PHE A 8 7.20 30.19 49.08
CA PHE A 8 7.36 29.19 48.01
C PHE A 8 6.13 28.52 47.33
N ARG A 9 4.97 29.18 47.14
CA ARG A 9 3.84 28.57 46.37
C ARG A 9 3.18 29.33 45.21
N VAL A 10 3.62 30.55 44.84
CA VAL A 10 2.94 31.34 43.77
C VAL A 10 3.80 31.63 42.53
N VAL A 11 5.11 31.34 42.55
CA VAL A 11 6.02 31.59 41.39
C VAL A 11 6.32 30.31 40.60
N LEU A 12 6.05 29.12 41.15
CA LEU A 12 6.32 27.82 40.51
C LEU A 12 5.28 27.39 39.47
N SER A 13 4.07 27.96 39.44
CA SER A 13 3.03 27.56 38.48
C SER A 13 3.19 28.19 37.08
N ALA A 14 4.07 29.18 36.91
CA ALA A 14 4.31 29.83 35.62
C ALA A 14 5.40 29.14 34.78
N TYR A 15 6.34 28.42 35.41
CA TYR A 15 7.42 27.71 34.71
C TYR A 15 7.04 26.27 34.31
N PHE A 16 6.08 25.65 34.98
CA PHE A 16 5.63 24.28 34.68
C PHE A 16 4.69 24.15 33.46
N LEU A 17 4.19 25.28 32.91
CA LEU A 17 3.25 25.29 31.77
C LEU A 17 3.90 25.60 30.41
N VAL A 18 5.23 25.78 30.36
CA VAL A 18 5.98 26.03 29.10
C VAL A 18 6.93 24.86 28.76
N ILE A 19 7.24 23.98 29.71
CA ILE A 19 8.11 22.79 29.53
C ILE A 19 7.25 21.52 29.24
N LEU A 20 6.08 21.68 28.61
CA LEU A 20 5.19 20.58 28.21
C LEU A 20 4.83 20.61 26.71
N CYS A 21 5.55 21.38 25.89
CA CYS A 21 5.27 21.51 24.45
C CYS A 21 6.45 21.19 23.51
N VAL A 22 7.64 20.83 24.02
CA VAL A 22 8.82 20.53 23.18
C VAL A 22 9.70 19.43 23.80
N SER A 23 9.20 18.20 23.94
CA SER A 23 10.00 16.97 24.16
C SER A 23 9.11 15.72 24.21
N PHE A 24 8.82 15.11 23.06
CA PHE A 24 8.40 13.70 22.96
C PHE A 24 8.77 13.15 21.57
N PRO A 25 9.77 12.25 21.43
CA PRO A 25 9.87 11.38 20.26
C PRO A 25 8.75 10.33 20.33
N ASN A 26 8.17 9.97 19.18
CA ASN A 26 7.07 9.00 19.08
C ASN A 26 7.52 7.59 19.49
N PRO A 27 6.90 6.95 20.51
CA PRO A 27 7.02 5.52 20.74
C PRO A 27 5.81 4.80 20.15
N THR A 28 5.87 4.42 18.88
CA THR A 28 4.89 3.47 18.30
C THR A 28 5.15 2.06 18.81
N THR A 29 4.63 1.77 20.00
CA THR A 29 4.37 0.41 20.48
C THR A 29 2.92 0.31 20.93
N PRO A 30 2.20 -0.78 20.63
CA PRO A 30 0.76 -0.84 20.83
C PRO A 30 0.42 -0.96 22.32
N LEU A 31 -0.38 -0.02 22.82
CA LEU A 31 -1.03 -0.18 24.11
C LEU A 31 -2.07 -1.30 24.02
N HIS A 32 -1.89 -2.31 24.87
CA HIS A 32 -2.87 -3.35 25.13
C HIS A 32 -4.07 -2.68 25.83
N VAL A 33 -5.15 -2.43 25.10
CA VAL A 33 -6.41 -1.92 25.66
C VAL A 33 -7.21 -3.12 26.14
N GLY A 34 -7.61 -3.08 27.41
CA GLY A 34 -8.27 -4.21 28.08
C GLY A 34 -9.70 -4.46 27.59
N GLU A 35 -10.20 -5.64 27.96
CA GLU A 35 -11.57 -6.05 27.79
C GLU A 35 -12.53 -5.03 28.42
N GLY A 36 -13.41 -4.47 27.61
CA GLY A 36 -14.43 -3.51 28.02
C GLY A 36 -15.56 -3.54 27.01
N GLU A 37 -16.69 -4.11 27.40
CA GLU A 37 -17.93 -4.10 26.62
C GLU A 37 -18.48 -2.67 26.60
N GLU A 38 -18.43 -1.98 25.45
CA GLU A 38 -19.28 -0.82 25.19
C GLU A 38 -20.14 -1.07 23.95
N GLU A 39 -21.46 -1.08 24.17
CA GLU A 39 -22.46 -1.30 23.13
C GLU A 39 -22.55 -0.11 22.15
N GLY A 40 -22.58 -0.43 20.85
CA GLY A 40 -23.26 0.28 19.77
C GLY A 40 -23.45 1.81 19.87
N GLY A 41 -22.45 2.59 19.43
CA GLY A 41 -22.61 4.06 19.31
C GLY A 41 -21.62 4.84 18.45
N GLY A 42 -20.68 4.17 17.76
CA GLY A 42 -19.65 4.84 16.96
C GLY A 42 -20.04 5.05 15.49
N ILE A 43 -19.86 6.28 14.98
CA ILE A 43 -19.62 6.48 13.54
C ILE A 43 -18.37 5.65 13.19
N PRO A 44 -18.36 4.85 12.10
CA PRO A 44 -17.16 4.12 11.70
C PRO A 44 -16.02 5.12 11.50
N LEU A 45 -15.00 5.07 12.37
CA LEU A 45 -13.85 5.95 12.25
C LEU A 45 -13.19 5.68 10.89
N PRO A 46 -12.90 6.72 10.08
CA PRO A 46 -12.33 6.54 8.76
C PRO A 46 -10.98 5.82 8.89
N VAL A 47 -10.81 4.73 8.13
CA VAL A 47 -9.61 3.89 8.16
C VAL A 47 -8.37 4.78 7.99
N PRO A 48 -7.41 4.75 8.94
CA PRO A 48 -6.29 5.69 8.95
C PRO A 48 -5.39 5.47 7.73
N ALA A 49 -5.22 6.54 6.95
CA ALA A 49 -4.40 6.54 5.75
C ALA A 49 -2.90 6.40 6.09
N ARG A 50 -2.28 5.31 5.63
CA ARG A 50 -0.85 5.02 5.84
C ARG A 50 -0.04 5.49 4.64
N HIS A 51 0.99 6.29 4.93
CA HIS A 51 2.03 6.67 3.98
C HIS A 51 3.21 5.71 4.18
N GLY A 52 3.54 4.92 3.16
CA GLY A 52 4.60 3.92 3.23
C GLY A 52 4.38 2.80 2.21
N ALA A 53 5.45 2.08 1.86
CA ALA A 53 5.40 1.01 0.86
C ALA A 53 4.76 -0.29 1.38
N VAL A 54 4.61 -0.45 2.71
CA VAL A 54 4.09 -1.68 3.36
C VAL A 54 3.15 -1.30 4.52
N VAL A 55 2.13 -2.13 4.73
CA VAL A 55 1.32 -2.19 5.97
C VAL A 55 1.30 -3.65 6.43
N LYS A 56 1.71 -3.89 7.67
CA LYS A 56 1.80 -5.25 8.23
C LYS A 56 0.42 -5.83 8.57
N LYS A 57 0.29 -7.16 8.56
CA LYS A 57 -0.98 -7.83 8.94
C LYS A 57 -1.53 -7.37 10.30
N GLY A 58 -0.66 -7.19 11.29
CA GLY A 58 -1.04 -6.71 12.63
C GLY A 58 -1.32 -5.21 12.74
N GLU A 59 -1.07 -4.42 11.69
CA GLU A 59 -1.31 -2.97 11.64
C GLU A 59 -2.62 -2.61 10.91
N ARG A 60 -3.32 -3.61 10.37
CA ARG A 60 -4.62 -3.46 9.71
C ARG A 60 -5.66 -2.94 10.71
N TRP A 61 -6.50 -2.01 10.26
CA TRP A 61 -7.57 -1.45 11.09
C TRP A 61 -8.73 -2.44 11.22
N SER A 62 -9.18 -2.77 12.43
CA SER A 62 -10.38 -3.59 12.60
C SER A 62 -11.63 -2.77 12.29
N VAL A 63 -12.46 -3.26 11.36
CA VAL A 63 -13.75 -2.67 10.98
C VAL A 63 -14.90 -3.40 11.67
N VAL A 64 -14.80 -4.73 11.78
CA VAL A 64 -15.75 -5.60 12.47
C VAL A 64 -14.99 -6.75 13.13
N THR A 65 -15.40 -7.11 14.35
CA THR A 65 -14.95 -8.33 15.03
C THR A 65 -16.17 -8.95 15.70
N THR A 66 -16.40 -10.24 15.46
CA THR A 66 -17.53 -11.03 15.96
C THR A 66 -17.08 -12.47 16.22
N GLU A 67 -17.86 -13.25 16.95
CA GLU A 67 -17.60 -14.69 17.10
C GLU A 67 -17.71 -15.48 15.78
N PHE A 68 -18.36 -14.91 14.76
CA PHE A 68 -18.61 -15.54 13.45
C PHE A 68 -17.69 -15.05 12.33
N GLY A 69 -16.79 -14.09 12.61
CA GLY A 69 -15.87 -13.53 11.63
C GLY A 69 -15.35 -12.14 11.97
N GLU A 70 -14.38 -11.68 11.17
CA GLU A 70 -13.72 -10.40 11.28
C GLU A 70 -13.65 -9.70 9.90
N ILE A 71 -13.59 -8.37 9.93
CA ILE A 71 -13.28 -7.54 8.77
C ILE A 71 -12.17 -6.58 9.20
N SER A 72 -11.01 -6.66 8.57
CA SER A 72 -9.92 -5.70 8.75
C SER A 72 -9.67 -4.92 7.46
N ALA A 73 -9.13 -3.71 7.56
CA ALA A 73 -8.97 -2.78 6.44
C ALA A 73 -7.61 -2.09 6.42
N VAL A 74 -7.21 -1.68 5.21
CA VAL A 74 -6.00 -0.90 4.95
C VAL A 74 -6.34 0.24 3.99
N LYS A 75 -5.89 1.46 4.29
CA LYS A 75 -5.77 2.55 3.30
C LYS A 75 -4.29 2.85 3.10
N ILE A 76 -3.71 2.39 1.99
CA ILE A 76 -2.27 2.50 1.67
C ILE A 76 -2.07 3.40 0.45
N GLY A 77 -1.13 4.34 0.52
CA GLY A 77 -0.90 5.31 -0.56
C GLY A 77 0.41 5.10 -1.31
N ASP A 78 0.41 5.28 -2.63
CA ASP A 78 1.62 5.23 -3.47
C ASP A 78 2.41 6.55 -3.50
N GLY A 79 1.94 7.57 -2.79
CA GLY A 79 2.53 8.90 -2.74
C GLY A 79 2.28 9.79 -3.96
N ARG A 80 1.47 9.37 -4.94
CA ARG A 80 1.14 10.17 -6.14
C ARG A 80 -0.32 10.14 -6.54
N ASP A 81 -0.84 8.96 -6.81
CA ASP A 81 -2.16 8.74 -7.39
C ASP A 81 -3.22 8.47 -6.30
N GLY A 82 -2.82 8.46 -5.02
CA GLY A 82 -3.65 8.61 -3.83
C GLY A 82 -3.64 7.38 -2.92
N PHE A 83 -4.75 7.08 -2.25
CA PHE A 83 -4.90 5.92 -1.36
C PHE A 83 -5.74 4.82 -1.99
N TYR A 84 -5.32 3.57 -1.77
CA TYR A 84 -6.07 2.37 -2.12
C TYR A 84 -6.69 1.78 -0.86
N HIS A 85 -8.01 1.57 -0.89
CA HIS A 85 -8.75 0.97 0.22
C HIS A 85 -8.94 -0.53 -0.02
N LEU A 86 -8.36 -1.35 0.86
CA LEU A 86 -8.51 -2.79 0.86
C LEU A 86 -9.25 -3.24 2.12
N GLN A 87 -10.04 -4.30 2.00
CA GLN A 87 -10.60 -5.03 3.14
C GLN A 87 -10.31 -6.53 3.05
N PHE A 88 -10.19 -7.15 4.21
CA PHE A 88 -9.90 -8.55 4.43
C PHE A 88 -11.03 -9.11 5.26
N ILE A 89 -11.91 -9.86 4.61
CA ILE A 89 -13.11 -10.45 5.23
C ILE A 89 -12.77 -11.90 5.56
N THR A 90 -12.78 -12.25 6.85
CA THR A 90 -12.67 -13.63 7.33
C THR A 90 -14.00 -14.04 7.93
N MET A 91 -14.59 -15.13 7.45
CA MET A 91 -15.85 -15.68 7.91
C MET A 91 -15.66 -17.10 8.44
N GLU A 92 -16.20 -17.40 9.63
CA GLU A 92 -16.21 -18.76 10.17
C GLU A 92 -17.08 -19.69 9.29
N PRO A 93 -16.86 -21.02 9.33
CA PRO A 93 -17.75 -21.98 8.66
C PRO A 93 -19.19 -21.83 9.16
N ASN A 94 -20.17 -21.91 8.26
CA ASN A 94 -21.59 -21.67 8.57
C ASN A 94 -21.86 -20.30 9.24
N SER A 95 -21.40 -19.22 8.60
CA SER A 95 -21.70 -17.82 8.98
C SER A 95 -22.35 -17.07 7.82
N LEU A 96 -23.03 -15.96 8.14
CA LEU A 96 -23.73 -15.09 7.20
C LEU A 96 -23.25 -13.64 7.38
N PHE A 97 -22.71 -13.06 6.31
CA PHE A 97 -22.49 -11.62 6.19
C PHE A 97 -23.83 -10.99 5.81
N LEU A 98 -24.38 -10.12 6.66
CA LEU A 98 -25.71 -9.52 6.46
C LEU A 98 -25.76 -8.57 5.25
N PRO A 99 -26.95 -8.38 4.63
CA PRO A 99 -27.06 -7.54 3.43
C PRO A 99 -26.57 -6.10 3.59
N VAL A 100 -25.77 -5.67 2.61
CA VAL A 100 -25.22 -4.32 2.51
C VAL A 100 -25.43 -3.73 1.10
N HIS A 101 -25.48 -2.41 1.02
CA HIS A 101 -25.43 -1.61 -0.20
C HIS A 101 -24.01 -1.15 -0.48
N LEU A 102 -23.48 -1.45 -1.67
CA LEU A 102 -22.12 -1.15 -2.06
C LEU A 102 -21.99 0.27 -2.63
N HIS A 103 -21.10 1.10 -2.08
CA HIS A 103 -20.90 2.50 -2.50
C HIS A 103 -19.86 2.67 -3.61
N SER A 104 -18.96 1.70 -3.75
CA SER A 104 -17.76 1.73 -4.59
C SER A 104 -17.55 0.35 -5.22
N ASP A 105 -17.13 0.26 -6.48
CA ASP A 105 -16.83 -1.04 -7.10
C ASP A 105 -15.92 -1.88 -6.21
N MET A 106 -16.29 -3.14 -6.00
CA MET A 106 -15.53 -4.10 -5.20
C MET A 106 -14.94 -5.14 -6.13
N VAL A 107 -13.62 -5.25 -6.19
CA VAL A 107 -12.90 -6.30 -6.91
C VAL A 107 -12.21 -7.18 -5.88
N PHE A 108 -12.44 -8.49 -5.93
CA PHE A 108 -11.97 -9.38 -4.88
C PHE A 108 -11.42 -10.72 -5.36
N TYR A 109 -10.61 -11.33 -4.50
CA TYR A 109 -10.01 -12.65 -4.61
C TYR A 109 -10.36 -13.49 -3.38
N VAL A 110 -10.73 -14.76 -3.60
CA VAL A 110 -11.03 -15.72 -2.54
C VAL A 110 -9.75 -16.49 -2.19
N ASP A 111 -9.23 -16.24 -0.98
CA ASP A 111 -7.96 -16.76 -0.47
C ASP A 111 -8.10 -18.20 0.07
N SER A 112 -9.16 -18.46 0.84
CA SER A 112 -9.45 -19.79 1.39
C SER A 112 -10.95 -20.02 1.58
N GLY A 113 -11.32 -21.29 1.77
CA GLY A 113 -12.69 -21.71 2.07
C GLY A 113 -13.61 -21.72 0.84
N SER A 114 -14.92 -21.77 1.11
CA SER A 114 -15.97 -21.69 0.09
C SER A 114 -17.23 -21.04 0.66
N GLY A 115 -18.10 -20.54 -0.22
CA GLY A 115 -19.33 -19.88 0.17
C GLY A 115 -20.16 -19.45 -1.03
N THR A 116 -21.31 -18.85 -0.77
CA THR A 116 -22.24 -18.40 -1.80
C THR A 116 -22.41 -16.88 -1.72
N LEU A 117 -22.02 -16.18 -2.79
CA LEU A 117 -22.27 -14.75 -2.97
C LEU A 117 -23.62 -14.56 -3.66
N ASN A 118 -24.48 -13.77 -3.04
CA ASN A 118 -25.79 -13.42 -3.57
C ASN A 118 -25.88 -11.90 -3.72
N TRP A 119 -26.27 -11.42 -4.90
CA TRP A 119 -26.25 -9.99 -5.20
C TRP A 119 -27.27 -9.58 -6.27
N VAL A 120 -27.57 -8.29 -6.30
CA VAL A 120 -28.38 -7.65 -7.34
C VAL A 120 -27.78 -6.32 -7.74
N ASP A 121 -27.72 -6.07 -9.05
CA ASP A 121 -27.38 -4.79 -9.64
C ASP A 121 -28.67 -3.99 -9.90
N LEU A 122 -28.72 -2.74 -9.44
CA LEU A 122 -29.87 -1.85 -9.60
C LEU A 122 -29.62 -0.73 -10.63
N GLU A 123 -28.41 -0.58 -11.15
CA GLU A 123 -28.14 0.30 -12.28
C GLU A 123 -28.48 -0.39 -13.61
N ASN A 124 -28.24 -1.70 -13.68
CA ASN A 124 -28.52 -2.52 -14.87
C ASN A 124 -29.98 -3.00 -14.92
N ASP A 125 -30.64 -2.70 -16.04
CA ASP A 125 -32.10 -2.73 -16.25
C ASP A 125 -32.75 -4.14 -16.27
N ASP A 126 -32.07 -5.17 -15.77
CA ASP A 126 -32.64 -6.51 -15.59
C ASP A 126 -33.16 -6.79 -14.16
N ASP A 127 -32.76 -5.98 -13.17
CA ASP A 127 -33.07 -6.13 -11.73
C ASP A 127 -32.80 -7.56 -11.17
N LYS A 128 -32.00 -8.41 -11.83
CA LYS A 128 -31.97 -9.85 -11.53
C LYS A 128 -31.13 -10.21 -10.32
N LEU A 129 -31.69 -11.07 -9.46
CA LEU A 129 -30.93 -11.77 -8.43
C LEU A 129 -29.93 -12.73 -9.09
N ARG A 130 -28.66 -12.59 -8.71
CA ARG A 130 -27.54 -13.44 -9.12
C ARG A 130 -26.96 -14.15 -7.91
N GLN A 131 -26.67 -15.42 -8.11
CA GLN A 131 -26.01 -16.30 -7.14
C GLN A 131 -24.71 -16.80 -7.77
N VAL A 132 -23.64 -16.77 -7.00
CA VAL A 132 -22.29 -17.16 -7.44
C VAL A 132 -21.68 -18.01 -6.34
N GLU A 133 -21.45 -19.30 -6.63
CA GLU A 133 -20.62 -20.13 -5.77
C GLU A 133 -19.17 -19.66 -5.84
N LEU A 134 -18.55 -19.53 -4.67
CA LEU A 134 -17.19 -19.08 -4.45
C LEU A 134 -16.35 -20.21 -3.83
N GLN A 135 -15.14 -20.37 -4.34
CA GLN A 135 -14.12 -21.29 -3.83
C GLN A 135 -12.74 -20.62 -3.85
N ALA A 136 -11.79 -21.15 -3.06
CA ALA A 136 -10.41 -20.68 -3.06
C ALA A 136 -9.83 -20.58 -4.49
N GLY A 137 -9.19 -19.45 -4.79
CA GLY A 137 -8.70 -19.10 -6.13
C GLY A 137 -9.64 -18.22 -6.95
N ASP A 138 -10.91 -18.08 -6.58
CA ASP A 138 -11.88 -17.32 -7.37
C ASP A 138 -11.66 -15.81 -7.34
N VAL A 139 -11.90 -15.18 -8.50
CA VAL A 139 -11.92 -13.73 -8.68
C VAL A 139 -13.28 -13.28 -9.18
N TYR A 140 -13.78 -12.17 -8.60
CA TYR A 140 -15.03 -11.54 -9.02
C TYR A 140 -15.01 -10.01 -8.86
N ARG A 141 -16.06 -9.35 -9.38
CA ARG A 141 -16.35 -7.92 -9.16
C ARG A 141 -17.83 -7.70 -8.91
N LEU A 142 -18.14 -6.81 -7.98
CA LEU A 142 -19.45 -6.18 -7.81
C LEU A 142 -19.35 -4.69 -8.23
N SER A 143 -20.36 -4.22 -8.96
CA SER A 143 -20.52 -2.81 -9.34
C SER A 143 -21.03 -1.97 -8.17
N THR A 144 -20.61 -0.71 -8.07
CA THR A 144 -21.24 0.29 -7.19
C THR A 144 -22.77 0.32 -7.39
N GLY A 145 -23.52 0.58 -6.33
CA GLY A 145 -24.98 0.48 -6.31
C GLY A 145 -25.53 -0.95 -6.16
N SER A 146 -24.69 -1.98 -6.22
CA SER A 146 -25.11 -3.36 -5.97
C SER A 146 -25.48 -3.57 -4.50
N PHE A 147 -26.51 -4.37 -4.25
CA PHE A 147 -26.76 -4.94 -2.91
C PHE A 147 -26.23 -6.37 -2.89
N PHE A 148 -25.55 -6.79 -1.83
CA PHE A 148 -25.03 -8.15 -1.70
C PHE A 148 -25.04 -8.67 -0.26
N TYR A 149 -24.96 -9.99 -0.15
CA TYR A 149 -24.66 -10.73 1.09
C TYR A 149 -23.82 -11.97 0.76
N LEU A 150 -23.08 -12.49 1.74
CA LEU A 150 -22.21 -13.65 1.61
C LEU A 150 -22.60 -14.71 2.65
N GLN A 151 -22.65 -15.96 2.24
CA GLN A 151 -22.82 -17.10 3.14
C GLN A 151 -21.57 -17.99 3.08
N SER A 152 -20.96 -18.27 4.23
CA SER A 152 -19.81 -19.18 4.34
C SER A 152 -20.30 -20.61 4.48
N ASN A 153 -19.80 -21.52 3.65
CA ASN A 153 -20.20 -22.92 3.66
C ASN A 153 -19.64 -23.65 4.89
N LEU A 154 -20.30 -24.74 5.29
CA LEU A 154 -19.76 -25.67 6.28
C LEU A 154 -18.83 -26.67 5.59
N ASP A 155 -17.60 -26.23 5.32
CA ASP A 155 -16.54 -27.09 4.80
C ASP A 155 -16.20 -28.22 5.81
N PRO A 156 -16.09 -29.51 5.39
CA PRO A 156 -15.65 -30.60 6.26
C PRO A 156 -14.32 -30.32 6.98
N ASP A 157 -13.39 -29.65 6.31
CA ASP A 157 -12.09 -29.24 6.88
C ASP A 157 -12.20 -27.99 7.78
N ARG A 158 -13.42 -27.46 7.98
CA ARG A 158 -13.74 -26.22 8.70
C ARG A 158 -12.90 -25.01 8.26
N ARG A 159 -12.53 -24.96 6.98
CA ARG A 159 -11.78 -23.84 6.39
C ARG A 159 -12.62 -22.57 6.39
N LYS A 160 -12.11 -21.52 7.03
CA LYS A 160 -12.71 -20.19 7.03
C LYS A 160 -12.75 -19.64 5.59
N LEU A 161 -13.86 -19.00 5.22
CA LEU A 161 -13.94 -18.24 3.99
C LEU A 161 -13.14 -16.95 4.17
N ARG A 162 -12.14 -16.73 3.31
CA ARG A 162 -11.29 -15.53 3.33
C ARG A 162 -11.34 -14.82 1.99
N ILE A 163 -11.60 -13.52 2.03
CA ILE A 163 -11.72 -12.68 0.84
C ILE A 163 -10.83 -11.44 0.98
N ASN A 164 -9.93 -11.25 0.02
CA ASN A 164 -9.11 -10.06 -0.15
C ASN A 164 -9.79 -9.16 -1.19
N ALA A 165 -10.26 -7.97 -0.78
CA ALA A 165 -11.02 -7.06 -1.64
C ALA A 165 -10.35 -5.68 -1.74
N ILE A 166 -10.42 -5.06 -2.91
CA ILE A 166 -10.09 -3.64 -3.14
C ILE A 166 -11.35 -2.88 -3.59
N PHE A 167 -11.44 -1.62 -3.22
CA PHE A 167 -12.56 -0.75 -3.52
C PHE A 167 -12.14 0.45 -4.39
N SER A 168 -12.93 0.78 -5.42
CA SER A 168 -12.75 2.00 -6.21
C SER A 168 -13.30 3.22 -5.46
N ASP A 169 -12.45 3.89 -4.69
CA ASP A 169 -12.72 5.28 -4.28
C ASP A 169 -12.74 6.17 -5.54
N SER A 170 -13.65 7.15 -5.64
CA SER A 170 -13.63 8.10 -6.77
C SER A 170 -12.34 8.94 -6.77
N LYS A 171 -11.92 9.52 -7.90
CA LYS A 171 -10.67 10.30 -7.96
C LYS A 171 -10.66 11.52 -7.04
N GLU A 172 -11.84 12.00 -6.69
CA GLU A 172 -12.10 13.05 -5.73
C GLU A 172 -11.96 12.51 -4.29
N GLU A 173 -12.53 11.34 -3.97
CA GLU A 173 -12.39 10.69 -2.65
C GLU A 173 -10.98 10.15 -2.38
N ILE A 174 -10.28 9.69 -3.42
CA ILE A 174 -8.85 9.35 -3.43
C ILE A 174 -7.97 10.56 -3.02
N ARG A 175 -8.47 11.80 -3.22
CA ARG A 175 -7.78 13.07 -2.93
C ARG A 175 -8.24 13.76 -1.65
N GLU A 176 -9.52 13.61 -1.27
CA GLU A 176 -10.14 14.31 -0.15
C GLU A 176 -10.47 13.41 1.05
N GLY A 177 -10.43 12.08 0.86
CA GLY A 177 -10.70 11.07 1.89
C GLY A 177 -12.18 10.92 2.21
N SER A 178 -12.88 10.00 1.51
CA SER A 178 -14.29 9.75 1.82
C SER A 178 -14.47 9.31 3.27
N SER A 179 -15.44 9.94 3.95
CA SER A 179 -15.93 9.52 5.27
C SER A 179 -16.99 8.42 5.20
N PHE A 180 -17.43 8.06 3.98
CA PHE A 180 -18.37 6.97 3.77
C PHE A 180 -17.60 5.65 3.67
N GLY A 181 -18.03 4.63 4.42
CA GLY A 181 -17.47 3.29 4.32
C GLY A 181 -17.75 2.65 2.95
N ALA A 182 -17.02 1.58 2.62
CA ALA A 182 -17.15 0.85 1.35
C ALA A 182 -18.60 0.43 1.02
N TYR A 183 -19.41 0.21 2.06
CA TYR A 183 -20.82 -0.17 1.96
C TYR A 183 -21.57 0.27 3.23
N ALA A 184 -22.91 0.33 3.14
CA ALA A 184 -23.81 0.57 4.27
C ALA A 184 -24.73 -0.63 4.52
N SER A 185 -25.05 -0.92 5.79
CA SER A 185 -26.05 -1.94 6.13
C SER A 185 -27.44 -1.55 5.62
N VAL A 186 -28.17 -2.50 5.02
CA VAL A 186 -29.57 -2.31 4.63
C VAL A 186 -30.43 -1.87 5.81
N ARG A 187 -30.15 -2.37 7.02
CA ARG A 187 -30.84 -1.97 8.25
C ARG A 187 -30.64 -0.49 8.56
N ASP A 188 -29.40 0.00 8.50
CA ASP A 188 -29.09 1.40 8.81
C ASP A 188 -29.67 2.35 7.73
N LEU A 189 -29.71 1.92 6.46
CA LEU A 189 -30.35 2.67 5.36
C LEU A 189 -31.88 2.80 5.54
N ILE A 190 -32.55 1.74 6.02
CA ILE A 190 -34.00 1.76 6.25
C ILE A 190 -34.33 2.50 7.55
N LEU A 191 -33.65 2.20 8.65
CA LEU A 191 -33.99 2.75 9.97
C LEU A 191 -33.50 4.19 10.20
N GLY A 192 -32.75 4.76 9.26
CA GLY A 192 -32.44 6.19 9.21
C GLY A 192 -33.64 7.09 8.92
N PHE A 193 -34.78 6.54 8.46
CA PHE A 193 -36.03 7.29 8.26
C PHE A 193 -36.93 7.27 9.50
N ASP A 194 -37.72 8.35 9.67
CA ASP A 194 -38.72 8.47 10.74
C ASP A 194 -39.88 7.47 10.56
N ASN A 195 -40.48 7.04 11.69
CA ASN A 195 -41.56 6.03 11.70
C ASN A 195 -42.71 6.36 10.73
N ARG A 196 -43.12 7.64 10.64
CA ARG A 196 -44.20 8.08 9.75
C ARG A 196 -43.84 7.95 8.27
N VAL A 197 -42.57 8.11 7.92
CA VAL A 197 -42.07 7.89 6.55
C VAL A 197 -42.08 6.40 6.24
N LEU A 198 -41.62 5.55 7.17
CA LEU A 198 -41.60 4.10 7.00
C LEU A 198 -43.00 3.48 6.90
N GLN A 199 -43.95 3.88 7.76
CA GLN A 199 -45.36 3.49 7.66
C GLN A 199 -45.94 3.81 6.28
N ALA A 200 -45.74 5.05 5.81
CA ALA A 200 -46.26 5.48 4.51
C ALA A 200 -45.56 4.80 3.32
N ALA A 201 -44.25 4.57 3.40
CA ALA A 201 -43.47 3.96 2.33
C ALA A 201 -43.73 2.45 2.19
N PHE A 202 -43.85 1.72 3.30
CA PHE A 202 -44.13 0.29 3.29
C PHE A 202 -45.62 -0.06 3.33
N SER A 203 -46.49 0.93 3.61
CA SER A 203 -47.94 0.73 3.80
C SER A 203 -48.25 -0.31 4.89
N VAL A 204 -47.59 -0.15 6.04
CA VAL A 204 -47.76 -0.99 7.24
C VAL A 204 -48.10 -0.13 8.45
N ASP A 205 -48.75 -0.75 9.45
CA ASP A 205 -49.14 -0.09 10.70
C ASP A 205 -47.93 0.29 11.58
N VAL A 206 -48.17 1.14 12.58
CA VAL A 206 -47.10 1.68 13.44
C VAL A 206 -46.41 0.59 14.25
N GLU A 207 -47.16 -0.40 14.72
CA GLU A 207 -46.71 -1.54 15.52
C GLU A 207 -45.63 -2.35 14.77
N VAL A 208 -45.77 -2.52 13.45
CA VAL A 208 -44.79 -3.22 12.60
C VAL A 208 -43.48 -2.44 12.49
N ILE A 209 -43.56 -1.10 12.44
CA ILE A 209 -42.36 -0.24 12.40
C ILE A 209 -41.70 -0.15 13.78
N GLU A 210 -42.47 -0.20 14.87
CA GLU A 210 -41.96 -0.28 16.22
C GLU A 210 -41.25 -1.62 16.47
N GLU A 211 -41.82 -2.75 16.03
CA GLU A 211 -41.18 -4.07 16.08
C GLU A 211 -39.86 -4.11 15.27
N LEU A 212 -39.89 -3.59 14.03
CA LEU A 212 -38.70 -3.50 13.16
C LEU A 212 -37.55 -2.69 13.81
N ARG A 213 -37.91 -1.66 14.57
CA ARG A 213 -36.97 -0.84 15.35
C ARG A 213 -36.53 -1.49 16.65
N SER A 214 -37.41 -2.23 17.34
CA SER A 214 -37.09 -2.90 18.61
C SER A 214 -36.14 -4.08 18.45
N GLY A 215 -36.12 -4.73 17.28
CA GLY A 215 -35.07 -5.71 16.97
C GLY A 215 -33.69 -5.08 17.11
N GLY A 216 -32.82 -5.63 17.96
CA GLY A 216 -31.51 -5.07 18.28
C GLY A 216 -30.57 -4.97 17.07
N LYS A 217 -29.59 -4.06 17.12
CA LYS A 217 -28.60 -3.90 16.04
C LYS A 217 -27.71 -5.14 15.95
N GLN A 218 -27.96 -5.95 14.93
CA GLN A 218 -27.15 -7.14 14.64
C GLN A 218 -25.74 -6.73 14.14
N PRO A 219 -24.70 -7.50 14.46
CA PRO A 219 -23.38 -7.33 13.85
C PRO A 219 -23.43 -7.69 12.36
N MET A 220 -22.47 -7.19 11.56
CA MET A 220 -22.47 -7.46 10.11
C MET A 220 -22.19 -8.92 9.74
N ILE A 221 -21.58 -9.71 10.63
CA ILE A 221 -21.40 -11.16 10.44
C ILE A 221 -22.10 -11.85 11.61
N VAL A 222 -23.00 -12.78 11.31
CA VAL A 222 -23.81 -13.57 12.25
C VAL A 222 -23.67 -15.06 11.97
N HIS A 223 -24.22 -15.91 12.85
CA HIS A 223 -24.36 -17.34 12.58
C HIS A 223 -25.16 -17.59 11.29
N GLY A 224 -24.76 -18.62 10.53
CA GLY A 224 -25.42 -19.00 9.30
C GLY A 224 -26.88 -19.42 9.50
N VAL A 225 -27.68 -19.23 8.46
CA VAL A 225 -29.05 -19.78 8.36
C VAL A 225 -29.07 -20.84 7.26
N THR A 226 -30.06 -21.74 7.24
CA THR A 226 -30.17 -22.71 6.14
C THR A 226 -30.30 -21.99 4.81
N GLN A 227 -29.77 -22.56 3.71
CA GLN A 227 -29.80 -21.91 2.39
C GLN A 227 -31.22 -21.50 1.97
N GLU A 228 -32.21 -22.32 2.31
CA GLU A 228 -33.64 -22.06 2.12
C GLU A 228 -34.08 -20.78 2.83
N LYS A 229 -33.73 -20.61 4.12
CA LYS A 229 -34.03 -19.41 4.91
C LYS A 229 -33.23 -18.19 4.46
N ALA A 230 -31.98 -18.37 4.02
CA ALA A 230 -31.18 -17.28 3.45
C ALA A 230 -31.86 -16.72 2.19
N ASN A 231 -32.28 -17.62 1.29
CA ASN A 231 -32.99 -17.28 0.06
C ASN A 231 -34.37 -16.64 0.38
N GLU A 232 -35.16 -17.21 1.29
CA GLU A 232 -36.48 -16.68 1.68
C GLU A 232 -36.38 -15.28 2.31
N LEU A 233 -35.48 -15.09 3.28
CA LEU A 233 -35.23 -13.78 3.90
C LEU A 233 -34.81 -12.76 2.84
N TRP A 234 -33.94 -13.15 1.91
CA TRP A 234 -33.48 -12.25 0.87
C TRP A 234 -34.57 -11.90 -0.16
N GLU A 235 -35.42 -12.86 -0.56
CA GLU A 235 -36.55 -12.58 -1.45
C GLU A 235 -37.50 -11.54 -0.85
N VAL A 236 -37.74 -11.60 0.46
CA VAL A 236 -38.51 -10.57 1.18
C VAL A 236 -37.79 -9.22 1.14
N HIS A 237 -36.48 -9.17 1.45
CA HIS A 237 -35.69 -7.92 1.39
C HIS A 237 -35.65 -7.31 -0.02
N TYR A 238 -35.44 -8.11 -1.05
CA TYR A 238 -35.41 -7.68 -2.44
C TYR A 238 -36.76 -7.10 -2.88
N ARG A 239 -37.89 -7.74 -2.51
CA ARG A 239 -39.24 -7.19 -2.75
C ARG A 239 -39.46 -5.86 -2.04
N ILE A 240 -39.03 -5.74 -0.78
CA ILE A 240 -39.09 -4.50 0.00
C ILE A 240 -38.26 -3.38 -0.67
N MET A 241 -37.04 -3.70 -1.12
CA MET A 241 -36.17 -2.77 -1.84
C MET A 241 -36.78 -2.30 -3.18
N ARG A 242 -37.38 -3.21 -3.95
CA ARG A 242 -38.10 -2.83 -5.20
C ARG A 242 -39.30 -1.93 -4.93
N ALA A 243 -40.05 -2.17 -3.85
CA ALA A 243 -41.17 -1.33 -3.44
C ALA A 243 -40.69 0.08 -3.07
N PHE A 244 -39.65 0.19 -2.23
CA PHE A 244 -39.04 1.46 -1.84
C PHE A 244 -38.53 2.27 -3.05
N LEU A 245 -37.92 1.60 -4.03
CA LEU A 245 -37.40 2.25 -5.24
C LEU A 245 -38.47 2.52 -6.32
N GLY A 246 -39.75 2.20 -6.06
CA GLY A 246 -40.84 2.37 -7.04
C GLY A 246 -40.73 1.48 -8.29
N ARG A 247 -39.93 0.41 -8.23
CA ARG A 247 -39.62 -0.50 -9.36
C ARG A 247 -40.38 -1.82 -9.31
N MET A 248 -41.54 -1.89 -8.67
CA MET A 248 -42.37 -3.09 -8.62
C MET A 248 -42.86 -3.47 -10.03
N LYS A 249 -42.41 -4.62 -10.54
CA LYS A 249 -43.00 -5.32 -11.69
C LYS A 249 -43.90 -6.41 -11.11
N ASN A 250 -45.12 -6.58 -11.62
CA ASN A 250 -46.15 -7.50 -11.07
C ASN A 250 -45.88 -9.00 -11.34
N ASN A 251 -44.62 -9.41 -11.50
CA ASN A 251 -44.24 -10.78 -11.83
C ASN A 251 -43.43 -11.42 -10.69
N MET A 252 -43.51 -12.76 -10.63
CA MET A 252 -42.68 -13.66 -9.83
C MET A 252 -41.19 -13.32 -9.99
N ILE A 253 -40.40 -13.48 -8.92
CA ILE A 253 -38.98 -13.13 -8.94
C ILE A 253 -38.24 -14.05 -9.91
N ASP A 254 -37.56 -13.45 -10.88
CA ASP A 254 -36.84 -14.14 -11.94
C ASP A 254 -35.42 -14.47 -11.45
N ILE A 255 -35.33 -15.38 -10.48
CA ILE A 255 -34.07 -15.86 -9.89
C ILE A 255 -33.27 -16.59 -10.97
N ASN A 256 -32.16 -16.01 -11.41
CA ASN A 256 -31.37 -16.59 -12.50
C ASN A 256 -30.37 -17.65 -11.97
N ILE A 257 -30.88 -18.76 -11.44
CA ILE A 257 -30.08 -19.94 -11.01
C ILE A 257 -29.59 -20.76 -12.23
N ASN A 258 -29.16 -20.08 -13.31
CA ASN A 258 -28.66 -20.73 -14.51
C ASN A 258 -27.14 -20.89 -14.46
N ASN A 259 -26.69 -22.00 -13.87
CA ASN A 259 -25.30 -22.47 -13.84
C ASN A 259 -24.62 -22.63 -15.22
N ASN A 260 -25.34 -22.41 -16.32
CA ASN A 260 -24.85 -22.47 -17.70
C ASN A 260 -24.49 -21.10 -18.31
N ASN A 261 -24.86 -19.98 -17.69
CA ASN A 261 -24.43 -18.66 -18.15
C ASN A 261 -22.96 -18.39 -17.75
N LYS A 262 -22.02 -18.61 -18.68
CA LYS A 262 -20.59 -18.26 -18.56
C LYS A 262 -20.29 -16.77 -18.25
N LYS A 263 -21.31 -15.91 -18.11
CA LYS A 263 -21.16 -14.50 -17.75
C LYS A 263 -21.15 -14.26 -16.24
N ASP A 264 -21.82 -15.12 -15.48
CA ASP A 264 -22.12 -14.89 -14.06
C ASP A 264 -21.16 -15.66 -13.13
N LYS A 265 -20.36 -16.61 -13.66
CA LYS A 265 -19.37 -17.40 -12.89
C LYS A 265 -18.13 -16.59 -12.51
N ALA A 266 -17.57 -16.91 -11.34
CA ALA A 266 -16.24 -16.44 -10.95
C ALA A 266 -15.13 -17.03 -11.84
N TYR A 267 -13.98 -16.35 -11.85
CA TYR A 267 -12.80 -16.80 -12.58
C TYR A 267 -11.77 -17.35 -11.60
N ASN A 268 -11.55 -18.66 -11.61
CA ASN A 268 -10.57 -19.28 -10.72
C ASN A 268 -9.15 -19.14 -11.26
N ILE A 269 -8.29 -18.46 -10.50
CA ILE A 269 -6.86 -18.26 -10.80
C ILE A 269 -6.05 -19.56 -10.67
N LEU A 270 -6.39 -20.41 -9.71
CA LEU A 270 -5.59 -21.61 -9.38
C LEU A 270 -5.77 -22.76 -10.38
N SER A 271 -6.84 -22.71 -11.19
CA SER A 271 -7.11 -23.66 -12.27
C SER A 271 -6.98 -23.05 -13.67
N ALA A 272 -6.38 -21.86 -13.81
CA ALA A 272 -6.23 -21.16 -15.07
C ALA A 272 -4.87 -21.43 -15.73
N ASP A 273 -4.80 -21.33 -17.05
CA ASP A 273 -3.53 -21.29 -17.77
C ASP A 273 -2.71 -20.06 -17.30
N HIS A 274 -1.44 -20.27 -16.96
CA HIS A 274 -0.54 -19.21 -16.51
C HIS A 274 0.00 -18.39 -17.69
N ASP A 275 0.20 -17.07 -17.51
CA ASP A 275 0.86 -16.22 -18.53
C ASP A 275 2.37 -16.46 -18.59
N VAL A 276 2.96 -16.92 -17.47
CA VAL A 276 4.36 -17.36 -17.33
C VAL A 276 4.38 -18.59 -16.43
N ASP A 277 5.10 -19.63 -16.85
CA ASP A 277 5.30 -20.86 -16.06
C ASP A 277 6.70 -21.43 -16.37
N ASN A 278 7.52 -21.62 -15.34
CA ASN A 278 8.83 -22.28 -15.42
C ASN A 278 9.24 -22.87 -14.05
N CYS A 279 10.42 -23.49 -13.97
CA CYS A 279 10.92 -24.11 -12.73
C CYS A 279 11.06 -23.14 -11.53
N ASN A 280 11.15 -21.83 -11.81
CA ASN A 280 11.31 -20.77 -10.82
C ASN A 280 9.95 -20.23 -10.32
N GLY A 281 8.84 -20.62 -10.95
CA GLY A 281 7.51 -20.22 -10.53
C GLY A 281 6.56 -19.91 -11.69
N TRP A 282 5.42 -19.32 -11.35
CA TRP A 282 4.41 -18.91 -12.32
C TRP A 282 3.77 -17.57 -11.98
N SER A 283 3.17 -16.93 -12.99
CA SER A 283 2.37 -15.73 -12.81
C SER A 283 1.27 -15.60 -13.86
N LEU A 284 0.19 -14.89 -13.53
CA LEU A 284 -0.91 -14.60 -14.46
C LEU A 284 -1.64 -13.31 -14.12
N VAL A 285 -2.28 -12.70 -15.14
CA VAL A 285 -3.04 -11.45 -15.02
C VAL A 285 -4.49 -11.64 -15.51
N VAL A 286 -5.44 -11.45 -14.59
CA VAL A 286 -6.87 -11.51 -14.86
C VAL A 286 -7.38 -10.13 -15.29
N THR A 287 -7.79 -10.03 -16.55
CA THR A 287 -8.32 -8.80 -17.17
C THR A 287 -9.75 -9.02 -17.67
N SER A 288 -10.36 -7.97 -18.21
CA SER A 288 -11.67 -8.02 -18.89
C SER A 288 -11.75 -8.99 -20.09
N LYS A 289 -10.61 -9.52 -20.57
CA LYS A 289 -10.58 -10.62 -21.54
C LYS A 289 -11.00 -11.95 -20.93
N GLN A 290 -10.48 -12.26 -19.74
CA GLN A 290 -10.73 -13.50 -19.01
C GLN A 290 -12.07 -13.42 -18.27
N LEU A 291 -12.25 -12.37 -17.45
CA LEU A 291 -13.46 -12.15 -16.66
C LEU A 291 -14.19 -10.88 -17.11
N LYS A 292 -15.33 -11.05 -17.78
CA LYS A 292 -16.12 -9.92 -18.31
C LYS A 292 -16.63 -8.96 -17.25
N ALA A 293 -16.79 -9.40 -16.00
CA ALA A 293 -17.14 -8.54 -14.87
C ALA A 293 -16.10 -7.42 -14.66
N LEU A 294 -14.81 -7.64 -14.97
CA LEU A 294 -13.75 -6.62 -14.90
C LEU A 294 -13.77 -5.62 -16.07
N LYS A 295 -14.74 -5.68 -16.98
CA LYS A 295 -14.89 -4.67 -18.04
C LYS A 295 -15.25 -3.33 -17.41
N ASP A 296 -14.47 -2.31 -17.73
CA ASP A 296 -14.61 -0.96 -17.17
C ASP A 296 -14.41 -0.90 -15.63
N SER A 297 -13.59 -1.81 -15.08
CA SER A 297 -13.11 -1.83 -13.68
C SER A 297 -11.80 -1.04 -13.54
N ASP A 298 -11.67 -0.15 -12.57
CA ASP A 298 -10.38 0.55 -12.34
C ASP A 298 -9.24 -0.42 -12.01
N PHE A 299 -9.55 -1.59 -11.47
CA PHE A 299 -8.57 -2.62 -11.11
C PHE A 299 -8.64 -3.86 -12.00
N SER A 300 -7.46 -4.38 -12.36
CA SER A 300 -7.25 -5.80 -12.72
C SER A 300 -6.48 -6.53 -11.62
N ILE A 301 -6.63 -7.86 -11.56
CA ILE A 301 -5.94 -8.72 -10.58
C ILE A 301 -4.78 -9.45 -11.26
N PHE A 302 -3.72 -9.71 -10.50
CA PHE A 302 -2.67 -10.65 -10.89
C PHE A 302 -2.31 -11.57 -9.72
N MET A 303 -1.61 -12.65 -10.02
CA MET A 303 -1.06 -13.59 -9.04
C MET A 303 0.36 -13.96 -9.43
N VAL A 304 1.25 -14.06 -8.43
CA VAL A 304 2.64 -14.49 -8.59
C VAL A 304 2.94 -15.57 -7.55
N ASN A 305 3.54 -16.66 -8.01
CA ASN A 305 4.06 -17.72 -7.17
C ASN A 305 5.54 -17.94 -7.52
N LEU A 306 6.44 -17.52 -6.63
CA LEU A 306 7.88 -17.75 -6.75
C LEU A 306 8.24 -19.01 -5.95
N THR A 307 8.90 -19.98 -6.58
CA THR A 307 9.49 -21.11 -5.85
C THR A 307 10.68 -20.62 -5.02
N LYS A 308 11.12 -21.40 -4.02
CA LYS A 308 12.25 -21.01 -3.14
C LYS A 308 13.50 -20.59 -3.94
N GLY A 309 14.16 -19.51 -3.54
CA GLY A 309 15.33 -18.98 -4.24
C GLY A 309 15.04 -18.41 -5.65
N ALA A 310 13.77 -18.21 -6.04
CA ALA A 310 13.39 -17.54 -7.27
C ALA A 310 13.10 -16.04 -7.07
N MET A 311 13.17 -15.30 -8.18
CA MET A 311 12.90 -13.88 -8.29
C MET A 311 12.03 -13.58 -9.51
N MET A 312 11.04 -12.69 -9.37
CA MET A 312 10.47 -12.01 -10.54
C MET A 312 11.47 -10.94 -11.00
N ALA A 313 11.97 -11.09 -12.23
CA ALA A 313 13.11 -10.35 -12.73
C ALA A 313 12.92 -8.83 -12.65
N PRO A 314 13.99 -8.03 -12.44
CA PRO A 314 13.90 -6.59 -12.30
C PRO A 314 13.09 -5.93 -13.41
N HIS A 315 12.00 -5.26 -13.07
CA HIS A 315 11.04 -4.70 -14.04
C HIS A 315 10.31 -3.49 -13.48
N TRP A 316 9.63 -2.71 -14.31
CA TRP A 316 8.72 -1.67 -13.84
C TRP A 316 7.37 -1.71 -14.55
N ASN A 317 6.35 -1.20 -13.87
CA ASN A 317 5.02 -1.00 -14.43
C ASN A 317 4.91 0.41 -15.04
N PRO A 318 4.76 0.56 -16.38
CA PRO A 318 4.78 1.87 -17.05
C PRO A 318 3.44 2.63 -16.97
N THR A 319 2.35 1.97 -16.57
CA THR A 319 1.00 2.57 -16.58
C THR A 319 0.24 2.49 -15.27
N THR A 320 0.62 1.58 -14.36
CA THR A 320 -0.13 1.25 -13.14
C THR A 320 0.79 1.20 -11.93
N ALA A 321 0.27 1.55 -10.75
CA ALA A 321 0.83 1.07 -9.49
C ALA A 321 0.49 -0.43 -9.32
N GLU A 322 1.28 -1.11 -8.50
CA GLU A 322 1.08 -2.50 -8.10
C GLU A 322 0.74 -2.53 -6.61
N ILE A 323 -0.40 -3.13 -6.24
CA ILE A 323 -0.81 -3.29 -4.84
C ILE A 323 -0.81 -4.80 -4.53
N GLY A 324 0.23 -5.28 -3.86
CA GLY A 324 0.38 -6.68 -3.50
C GLY A 324 -0.21 -7.02 -2.12
N VAL A 325 -0.78 -8.21 -2.00
CA VAL A 325 -1.20 -8.86 -0.76
C VAL A 325 -0.53 -10.22 -0.70
N VAL A 326 0.28 -10.46 0.33
CA VAL A 326 0.97 -11.76 0.48
C VAL A 326 -0.02 -12.83 0.92
N VAL A 327 -0.13 -13.88 0.12
CA VAL A 327 -1.03 -15.03 0.32
C VAL A 327 -0.33 -16.17 1.05
N ARG A 328 0.97 -16.37 0.80
CA ARG A 328 1.74 -17.43 1.46
C ARG A 328 3.23 -17.13 1.51
N GLY A 329 3.84 -17.50 2.64
CA GLY A 329 5.28 -17.43 2.83
C GLY A 329 5.75 -16.01 3.07
N ARG A 330 7.00 -15.73 2.69
CA ARG A 330 7.67 -14.46 2.91
C ARG A 330 8.64 -14.15 1.78
N GLY A 331 8.86 -12.87 1.51
CA GLY A 331 9.75 -12.41 0.46
C GLY A 331 10.38 -11.06 0.75
N MET A 332 11.38 -10.71 -0.05
CA MET A 332 11.96 -9.38 -0.11
C MET A 332 11.49 -8.67 -1.37
N VAL A 333 11.17 -7.39 -1.24
CA VAL A 333 10.94 -6.51 -2.38
C VAL A 333 11.97 -5.38 -2.32
N ASN A 334 12.72 -5.22 -3.41
CA ASN A 334 13.61 -4.08 -3.62
C ASN A 334 12.96 -3.18 -4.67
N VAL A 335 12.84 -1.88 -4.36
CA VAL A 335 12.28 -0.85 -5.24
C VAL A 335 13.32 0.24 -5.45
N VAL A 336 13.64 0.49 -6.71
CA VAL A 336 14.55 1.54 -7.15
C VAL A 336 13.74 2.80 -7.44
N CYS A 337 14.20 3.94 -6.92
CA CYS A 337 13.67 5.23 -7.31
C CYS A 337 14.29 5.66 -8.66
N PRO A 338 13.49 5.91 -9.72
CA PRO A 338 14.01 6.50 -10.94
C PRO A 338 14.37 7.97 -10.67
N GLY A 339 15.67 8.27 -10.68
CA GLY A 339 16.22 9.57 -10.27
C GLY A 339 15.55 10.78 -10.93
N SER A 340 15.07 11.69 -10.11
CA SER A 340 14.69 13.05 -10.51
C SER A 340 15.95 13.92 -10.65
N LEU A 341 15.88 15.01 -11.42
CA LEU A 341 16.93 16.04 -11.46
C LEU A 341 17.15 16.72 -10.09
N ASN A 342 16.25 16.50 -9.13
CA ASN A 342 16.45 16.78 -7.71
C ASN A 342 16.50 15.45 -6.95
N GLU A 343 17.70 15.01 -6.54
CA GLU A 343 17.95 13.74 -5.82
C GLU A 343 17.26 13.64 -4.44
N THR A 344 16.61 14.70 -3.97
CA THR A 344 16.08 14.85 -2.61
C THR A 344 14.64 14.37 -2.41
N GLU A 345 13.93 13.95 -3.47
CA GLU A 345 12.48 13.75 -3.43
C GLU A 345 12.03 12.29 -3.29
N CYS A 346 12.91 11.32 -3.55
CA CYS A 346 12.57 9.88 -3.53
C CYS A 346 13.83 9.02 -3.37
N LYS A 347 13.78 8.04 -2.45
CA LYS A 347 14.87 7.10 -2.12
C LYS A 347 14.57 5.71 -2.69
N ASN A 348 15.60 4.90 -2.92
CA ASN A 348 15.43 3.44 -3.05
C ASN A 348 14.90 2.87 -1.72
N SER A 349 14.18 1.76 -1.77
CA SER A 349 13.64 1.11 -0.57
C SER A 349 13.69 -0.41 -0.69
N ARG A 350 14.08 -1.07 0.40
CA ARG A 350 13.99 -2.52 0.58
C ARG A 350 13.02 -2.82 1.70
N PHE A 351 12.20 -3.84 1.54
CA PHE A 351 11.29 -4.26 2.60
C PHE A 351 10.97 -5.75 2.55
N ARG A 352 10.87 -6.36 3.73
CA ARG A 352 10.38 -7.73 3.92
C ARG A 352 8.87 -7.74 4.04
N VAL A 353 8.23 -8.65 3.33
CA VAL A 353 6.79 -8.95 3.45
C VAL A 353 6.54 -10.42 3.79
N GLU A 354 5.50 -10.68 4.55
CA GLU A 354 5.05 -12.01 4.97
C GLU A 354 3.52 -12.16 4.89
N GLU A 355 2.99 -13.36 5.08
CA GLU A 355 1.55 -13.68 4.90
C GLU A 355 0.61 -12.66 5.57
N GLY A 356 -0.23 -12.01 4.75
CA GLY A 356 -1.17 -10.97 5.17
C GLY A 356 -0.60 -9.55 5.17
N ASP A 357 0.66 -9.34 4.84
CA ASP A 357 1.15 -7.99 4.56
C ASP A 357 0.58 -7.44 3.25
N VAL A 358 0.37 -6.13 3.22
CA VAL A 358 0.01 -5.38 2.02
C VAL A 358 1.20 -4.51 1.64
N PHE A 359 1.56 -4.47 0.36
CA PHE A 359 2.60 -3.58 -0.15
C PHE A 359 2.16 -2.84 -1.41
N VAL A 360 2.78 -1.70 -1.68
CA VAL A 360 2.54 -0.90 -2.88
C VAL A 360 3.85 -0.54 -3.56
N VAL A 361 3.90 -0.72 -4.88
CA VAL A 361 4.98 -0.21 -5.73
C VAL A 361 4.39 0.78 -6.75
N PRO A 362 4.75 2.07 -6.71
CA PRO A 362 4.17 3.07 -7.61
C PRO A 362 4.67 2.87 -9.05
N ARG A 363 3.87 3.28 -10.04
CA ARG A 363 4.27 3.27 -11.46
C ARG A 363 5.64 3.93 -11.69
N TYR A 364 6.33 3.44 -12.72
CA TYR A 364 7.69 3.82 -13.12
C TYR A 364 8.85 3.43 -12.18
N HIS A 365 8.58 2.85 -11.00
CA HIS A 365 9.66 2.38 -10.12
C HIS A 365 10.09 0.97 -10.54
N PRO A 366 11.36 0.74 -10.91
CA PRO A 366 11.86 -0.61 -11.10
C PRO A 366 11.87 -1.37 -9.79
N MET A 367 11.44 -2.62 -9.82
CA MET A 367 11.34 -3.49 -8.64
C MET A 367 11.81 -4.90 -8.95
N ALA A 368 12.22 -5.61 -7.91
CA ALA A 368 12.40 -7.05 -7.92
C ALA A 368 11.73 -7.66 -6.69
N GLN A 369 10.86 -8.66 -6.89
CA GLN A 369 10.29 -9.47 -5.82
C GLN A 369 11.06 -10.79 -5.74
N MET A 370 11.55 -11.15 -4.55
CA MET A 370 12.44 -12.28 -4.32
C MET A 370 11.89 -13.17 -3.21
N SER A 371 11.95 -14.48 -3.42
CA SER A 371 11.71 -15.49 -2.37
C SER A 371 13.00 -15.84 -1.64
N PHE A 372 12.87 -16.35 -0.41
CA PHE A 372 14.00 -16.87 0.36
C PHE A 372 14.34 -18.30 -0.07
N ASN A 373 15.56 -18.75 0.19
CA ASN A 373 15.99 -20.13 -0.06
C ASN A 373 15.18 -21.16 0.75
N ASN A 374 14.54 -20.73 1.86
CA ASN A 374 13.81 -21.60 2.77
C ASN A 374 12.28 -21.65 2.55
N GLY A 375 11.73 -20.95 1.55
CA GLY A 375 10.30 -21.01 1.27
C GLY A 375 9.86 -20.23 0.03
N SER A 376 8.79 -20.71 -0.62
CA SER A 376 8.13 -19.99 -1.70
C SER A 376 7.56 -18.65 -1.23
N PHE A 377 7.44 -17.70 -2.16
CA PHE A 377 6.77 -16.42 -1.94
C PHE A 377 5.59 -16.30 -2.90
N VAL A 378 4.36 -16.30 -2.36
CA VAL A 378 3.12 -16.21 -3.13
C VAL A 378 2.35 -14.97 -2.73
N PHE A 379 2.03 -14.13 -3.72
CA PHE A 379 1.25 -12.93 -3.52
C PHE A 379 0.29 -12.72 -4.68
N MET A 380 -0.94 -12.32 -4.34
CA MET A 380 -1.90 -11.77 -5.29
C MET A 380 -1.76 -10.24 -5.29
N GLY A 381 -2.21 -9.56 -6.33
CA GLY A 381 -2.29 -8.11 -6.28
C GLY A 381 -3.30 -7.48 -7.22
N PHE A 382 -3.49 -6.19 -7.03
CA PHE A 382 -4.36 -5.33 -7.83
C PHE A 382 -3.53 -4.32 -8.61
N THR A 383 -4.00 -3.94 -9.80
CA THR A 383 -3.37 -2.95 -10.68
C THR A 383 -4.38 -1.92 -11.15
N THR A 384 -4.12 -0.65 -10.82
CA THR A 384 -4.89 0.58 -11.03
C THR A 384 -5.31 0.97 -12.46
N THR A 385 -5.23 0.09 -13.47
CA THR A 385 -5.61 0.46 -14.84
C THR A 385 -6.38 -0.59 -15.64
N THR A 386 -7.52 -0.17 -16.18
CA THR A 386 -8.30 -0.83 -17.27
C THR A 386 -7.54 -1.15 -18.56
N LYS A 387 -6.37 -0.53 -18.79
CA LYS A 387 -5.63 -0.62 -20.06
C LYS A 387 -4.64 -1.78 -20.02
N LYS A 388 -4.15 -2.21 -21.19
CA LYS A 388 -3.06 -3.19 -21.28
C LYS A 388 -1.79 -2.62 -20.63
N ASN A 389 -1.59 -2.92 -19.35
CA ASN A 389 -0.28 -2.79 -18.74
C ASN A 389 0.63 -3.87 -19.32
N HIS A 390 1.85 -3.47 -19.68
CA HIS A 390 2.89 -4.36 -20.16
C HIS A 390 4.13 -4.09 -19.31
N PRO A 391 4.37 -4.89 -18.24
CA PRO A 391 5.57 -4.75 -17.43
C PRO A 391 6.83 -4.74 -18.32
N GLN A 392 7.76 -3.84 -18.01
CA GLN A 392 8.98 -3.67 -18.78
C GLN A 392 10.13 -4.27 -18.01
N TYR A 393 10.65 -5.41 -18.48
CA TYR A 393 11.74 -6.13 -17.83
C TYR A 393 13.09 -5.53 -18.21
N LEU A 394 14.04 -5.52 -17.27
CA LEU A 394 15.42 -5.07 -17.45
C LEU A 394 16.37 -6.24 -17.72
N VAL A 395 16.00 -7.46 -17.30
CA VAL A 395 16.82 -8.68 -17.37
C VAL A 395 16.06 -9.77 -18.13
N GLY A 396 16.78 -10.74 -18.70
CA GLY A 396 16.21 -11.89 -19.40
C GLY A 396 15.91 -11.67 -20.88
N THR A 397 15.30 -12.68 -21.50
CA THR A 397 14.97 -12.65 -22.94
C THR A 397 13.83 -11.70 -23.28
N ALA A 398 13.01 -11.30 -22.29
CA ALA A 398 12.00 -10.26 -22.43
C ALA A 398 12.50 -8.84 -22.09
N SER A 399 13.80 -8.66 -21.81
CA SER A 399 14.37 -7.36 -21.44
C SER A 399 14.23 -6.31 -22.54
N VAL A 400 13.86 -5.08 -22.17
CA VAL A 400 13.84 -3.92 -23.07
C VAL A 400 15.21 -3.66 -23.71
N LEU A 401 16.30 -4.06 -23.05
CA LEU A 401 17.66 -3.88 -23.55
C LEU A 401 17.97 -4.78 -24.75
N GLN A 402 17.23 -5.88 -24.95
CA GLN A 402 17.33 -6.75 -26.14
C GLN A 402 16.82 -6.05 -27.42
N VAL A 403 15.96 -5.03 -27.27
CA VAL A 403 15.31 -4.31 -28.38
C VAL A 403 16.11 -3.10 -28.82
N LEU A 404 17.00 -2.58 -27.96
CA LEU A 404 17.84 -1.43 -28.23
C LEU A 404 19.08 -1.81 -29.06
N ASP A 405 19.66 -0.82 -29.74
CA ASP A 405 20.95 -1.04 -30.40
C ASP A 405 22.03 -1.34 -29.34
N LYS A 406 22.61 -2.53 -29.44
CA LYS A 406 23.60 -3.03 -28.48
C LYS A 406 24.81 -2.11 -28.30
N SER A 407 25.25 -1.40 -29.33
CA SER A 407 26.37 -0.45 -29.23
C SER A 407 25.98 0.83 -28.50
N VAL A 408 24.73 1.27 -28.63
CA VAL A 408 24.16 2.37 -27.84
C VAL A 408 24.01 1.97 -26.36
N VAL A 409 23.55 0.75 -26.07
CA VAL A 409 23.48 0.22 -24.70
C VAL A 409 24.88 0.08 -24.09
N ALA A 410 25.84 -0.51 -24.81
CA ALA A 410 27.22 -0.61 -24.36
C ALA A 410 27.82 0.77 -24.06
N ALA A 411 27.57 1.77 -24.93
CA ALA A 411 28.00 3.14 -24.72
C ALA A 411 27.33 3.81 -23.50
N SER A 412 26.04 3.55 -23.21
CA SER A 412 25.37 4.11 -22.03
C SER A 412 25.89 3.56 -20.70
N PHE A 413 26.41 2.33 -20.70
CA PHE A 413 27.09 1.73 -19.55
C PHE A 413 28.61 1.99 -19.53
N GLY A 414 29.17 2.59 -20.59
CA GLY A 414 30.62 2.83 -20.71
C GLY A 414 31.46 1.56 -20.88
N VAL A 415 30.87 0.47 -21.38
CA VAL A 415 31.51 -0.85 -21.50
C VAL A 415 31.71 -1.29 -22.96
N SER A 416 32.43 -2.39 -23.17
CA SER A 416 32.64 -2.94 -24.50
C SER A 416 31.39 -3.64 -25.06
N ASN A 417 31.29 -3.69 -26.39
CA ASN A 417 30.26 -4.48 -27.09
C ASN A 417 30.38 -5.99 -26.81
N MET A 418 31.52 -6.50 -26.35
CA MET A 418 31.66 -7.91 -25.96
C MET A 418 31.02 -8.15 -24.59
N THR A 419 31.39 -7.33 -23.60
CA THR A 419 30.81 -7.33 -22.25
C THR A 419 29.28 -7.19 -22.29
N MET A 420 28.76 -6.30 -23.14
CA MET A 420 27.31 -6.12 -23.31
C MET A 420 26.64 -7.32 -24.01
N ASP A 421 27.37 -8.11 -24.81
CA ASP A 421 26.86 -9.37 -25.38
C ASP A 421 26.63 -10.41 -24.28
N GLU A 422 27.63 -10.55 -23.40
CA GLU A 422 27.64 -11.50 -22.29
C GLU A 422 26.52 -11.18 -21.29
N VAL A 423 26.36 -9.91 -20.93
CA VAL A 423 25.27 -9.43 -20.05
C VAL A 423 23.90 -9.72 -20.66
N LEU A 424 23.67 -9.37 -21.93
CA LEU A 424 22.35 -9.56 -22.57
C LEU A 424 22.02 -11.04 -22.85
N LYS A 425 23.02 -11.90 -23.02
CA LYS A 425 22.82 -13.35 -23.27
C LYS A 425 22.91 -14.22 -22.02
N GLY A 426 23.34 -13.68 -20.89
CA GLY A 426 23.58 -14.44 -19.66
C GLY A 426 22.31 -15.07 -19.09
N GLN A 427 21.18 -14.35 -19.08
CA GLN A 427 19.90 -14.86 -18.61
C GLN A 427 19.04 -15.37 -19.77
N ARG A 428 18.67 -16.65 -19.72
CA ARG A 428 17.86 -17.35 -20.75
C ARG A 428 16.37 -17.30 -20.45
N GLU A 429 16.01 -17.26 -19.17
CA GLU A 429 14.63 -17.09 -18.72
C GLU A 429 14.10 -15.69 -19.09
N ALA A 430 12.78 -15.57 -19.19
CA ALA A 430 12.13 -14.34 -19.67
C ALA A 430 11.72 -13.39 -18.53
N ILE A 431 11.05 -13.91 -17.50
CA ILE A 431 10.29 -13.12 -16.51
C ILE A 431 10.53 -13.57 -15.07
N ILE A 432 10.43 -14.88 -14.79
CA ILE A 432 10.77 -15.45 -13.47
C ILE A 432 12.09 -16.19 -13.59
N VAL A 433 13.04 -15.92 -12.70
CA VAL A 433 14.44 -16.37 -12.80
C VAL A 433 14.93 -16.95 -11.47
N GLU A 434 15.94 -17.82 -11.51
CA GLU A 434 16.67 -18.22 -10.32
C GLU A 434 17.45 -17.03 -9.74
N CYS A 435 17.40 -16.87 -8.41
CA CYS A 435 18.15 -15.86 -7.65
C CYS A 435 18.45 -16.39 -6.23
N THR A 436 19.14 -17.53 -6.17
CA THR A 436 19.53 -18.19 -4.92
C THR A 436 20.28 -17.21 -3.99
N SER A 437 19.83 -17.10 -2.74
CA SER A 437 20.31 -16.18 -1.71
C SER A 437 20.10 -14.67 -1.93
N CYS A 438 19.37 -14.25 -2.98
CA CYS A 438 19.16 -12.82 -3.25
C CYS A 438 18.28 -12.14 -2.19
N ALA A 439 17.26 -12.82 -1.67
CA ALA A 439 16.43 -12.28 -0.60
C ALA A 439 17.19 -12.16 0.72
N GLU A 440 18.03 -13.16 1.05
CA GLU A 440 18.89 -13.16 2.23
C GLU A 440 19.91 -12.00 2.21
N GLU A 441 20.50 -11.71 1.05
CA GLU A 441 21.44 -10.58 0.89
C GLU A 441 20.73 -9.23 0.99
N GLU A 442 19.54 -9.10 0.39
CA GLU A 442 18.75 -7.87 0.45
C GLU A 442 18.15 -7.62 1.85
N GLU A 443 17.83 -8.68 2.61
CA GLU A 443 17.49 -8.61 4.03
C GLU A 443 18.70 -8.12 4.86
N ARG A 444 19.89 -8.68 4.64
CA ARG A 444 21.14 -8.25 5.31
C ARG A 444 21.47 -6.78 5.05
N LEU A 445 21.35 -6.33 3.80
CA LEU A 445 21.59 -4.94 3.41
C LEU A 445 20.56 -3.99 4.04
N MET A 446 19.29 -4.40 4.14
CA MET A 446 18.24 -3.65 4.83
C MET A 446 18.52 -3.53 6.34
N GLU A 447 18.95 -4.61 7.00
CA GLU A 447 19.34 -4.59 8.43
C GLU A 447 20.56 -3.69 8.68
N GLU A 448 21.59 -3.73 7.81
CA GLU A 448 22.73 -2.84 7.87
C GLU A 448 22.33 -1.36 7.69
N GLU A 449 21.39 -1.05 6.78
CA GLU A 449 20.88 0.31 6.55
C GLU A 449 20.15 0.84 7.80
N ILE A 450 19.22 0.05 8.36
CA ILE A 450 18.48 0.38 9.60
C ILE A 450 19.45 0.61 10.77
N GLN A 451 20.50 -0.20 10.90
CA GLN A 451 21.47 -0.06 11.99
C GLN A 451 22.32 1.20 11.85
N ARG A 452 22.68 1.60 10.62
CA ARG A 452 23.39 2.86 10.35
C ARG A 452 22.53 4.08 10.65
N GLU A 453 21.25 4.07 10.25
CA GLU A 453 20.31 5.17 10.55
C GLU A 453 20.14 5.35 12.08
N LYS A 454 19.98 4.25 12.83
CA LYS A 454 19.93 4.29 14.32
C LYS A 454 21.22 4.81 14.96
N GLU A 455 22.39 4.46 14.42
CA GLU A 455 23.66 4.97 14.93
C GLU A 455 23.83 6.47 14.65
N GLU A 456 23.41 6.95 13.47
CA GLU A 456 23.38 8.38 13.16
C GLU A 456 22.41 9.17 14.03
N GLU A 457 21.21 8.62 14.29
CA GLU A 457 20.22 9.25 15.17
C GLU A 457 20.75 9.37 16.59
N ARG A 458 21.34 8.29 17.15
CA ARG A 458 21.99 8.34 18.46
C ARG A 458 23.13 9.37 18.52
N LYS A 459 23.95 9.49 17.48
CA LYS A 459 25.01 10.52 17.41
C LYS A 459 24.44 11.93 17.36
N LYS A 460 23.31 12.15 16.68
CA LYS A 460 22.61 13.45 16.66
C LYS A 460 22.07 13.81 18.05
N GLU A 461 21.46 12.85 18.75
CA GLU A 461 21.03 13.05 20.15
C GLU A 461 22.21 13.32 21.11
N GLU A 462 23.33 12.61 20.95
CA GLU A 462 24.55 12.82 21.75
C GLU A 462 25.16 14.20 21.50
N GLU A 463 25.22 14.66 20.24
CA GLU A 463 25.65 16.02 19.88
C GLU A 463 24.68 17.10 20.40
N GLU A 464 23.38 16.84 20.41
CA GLU A 464 22.38 17.78 20.93
C GLU A 464 22.51 17.92 22.46
N LYS A 465 22.55 16.81 23.20
CA LYS A 465 22.78 16.78 24.65
C LYS A 465 24.11 17.47 25.03
N ALA A 466 25.18 17.24 24.27
CA ALA A 466 26.48 17.89 24.52
C ALA A 466 26.42 19.42 24.35
N ARG A 467 25.63 19.92 23.40
CA ARG A 467 25.41 21.37 23.21
C ARG A 467 24.52 21.96 24.30
N GLU A 468 23.49 21.23 24.74
CA GLU A 468 22.67 21.66 25.88
C GLU A 468 23.50 21.75 27.17
N GLU A 469 24.39 20.79 27.42
CA GLU A 469 25.35 20.85 28.54
C GLU A 469 26.35 22.02 28.41
N GLU A 470 26.88 22.28 27.21
CA GLU A 470 27.79 23.41 26.97
C GLU A 470 27.08 24.75 27.22
N GLU A 471 25.87 24.94 26.66
CA GLU A 471 25.06 26.13 26.92
C GLU A 471 24.66 26.28 28.41
N ALA A 472 24.41 25.18 29.12
CA ALA A 472 24.11 25.21 30.55
C ALA A 472 25.33 25.69 31.37
N ARG A 473 26.53 25.19 31.04
CA ARG A 473 27.79 25.63 31.67
C ARG A 473 28.11 27.09 31.37
N GLU A 474 27.90 27.56 30.14
CA GLU A 474 28.07 28.99 29.80
C GLU A 474 27.12 29.88 30.62
N LYS A 475 25.86 29.48 30.79
CA LYS A 475 24.87 30.20 31.62
C LYS A 475 25.27 30.21 33.10
N GLU A 476 25.76 29.10 33.64
CA GLU A 476 26.25 29.03 35.02
C GLU A 476 27.51 29.90 35.24
N GLU A 477 28.44 29.92 34.28
CA GLU A 477 29.64 30.78 34.35
C GLU A 477 29.29 32.28 34.21
N GLU A 478 28.29 32.63 33.38
CA GLU A 478 27.79 34.01 33.30
C GLU A 478 27.08 34.42 34.60
N GLU A 479 26.25 33.54 35.20
CA GLU A 479 25.61 33.84 36.48
C GLU A 479 26.63 33.98 37.62
N ALA A 480 27.64 33.11 37.67
CA ALA A 480 28.74 33.20 38.64
C ALA A 480 29.48 34.56 38.52
N LYS A 481 29.83 34.99 37.31
CA LYS A 481 30.45 36.31 37.08
C LYS A 481 29.55 37.47 37.51
N ARG A 482 28.24 37.38 37.26
CA ARG A 482 27.29 38.42 37.70
C ARG A 482 27.18 38.48 39.23
N ARG A 483 27.25 37.34 39.91
CA ARG A 483 27.31 37.26 41.39
C ARG A 483 28.62 37.86 41.93
N GLU A 484 29.77 37.58 41.30
CA GLU A 484 31.06 38.19 41.67
C GLU A 484 31.07 39.72 41.45
N GLU A 485 30.57 40.21 40.30
CA GLU A 485 30.46 41.65 40.02
C GLU A 485 29.52 42.35 41.03
N GLU A 486 28.42 41.72 41.44
CA GLU A 486 27.51 42.25 42.47
C GLU A 486 28.15 42.26 43.86
N GLU A 487 28.97 41.25 44.20
CA GLU A 487 29.68 41.21 45.48
C GLU A 487 30.82 42.24 45.54
N GLU A 488 31.57 42.42 44.44
CA GLU A 488 32.60 43.46 44.36
C GLU A 488 31.97 44.86 44.47
N ALA A 489 30.83 45.11 43.80
CA ALA A 489 30.09 46.36 43.92
C ALA A 489 29.65 46.66 45.37
N LYS A 490 29.12 45.65 46.09
CA LYS A 490 28.77 45.79 47.51
C LYS A 490 29.98 46.08 48.40
N ARG A 491 31.14 45.47 48.13
CA ARG A 491 32.38 45.75 48.86
C ARG A 491 32.87 47.18 48.62
N GLN A 492 32.82 47.67 47.38
CA GLN A 492 33.15 49.06 47.03
C GLN A 492 32.18 50.05 47.70
N GLU A 493 30.88 49.79 47.69
CA GLU A 493 29.87 50.62 48.37
C GLU A 493 30.09 50.65 49.90
N GLU A 494 30.46 49.52 50.53
CA GLU A 494 30.80 49.50 51.94
C GLU A 494 32.10 50.28 52.26
N GLU A 495 33.12 50.18 51.40
CA GLU A 495 34.37 50.92 51.54
C GLU A 495 34.15 52.43 51.39
N GLU A 496 33.39 52.89 50.38
CA GLU A 496 32.98 54.29 50.25
C GLU A 496 32.20 54.77 51.48
N ARG A 497 31.28 53.94 52.03
CA ARG A 497 30.53 54.29 53.24
C ARG A 497 31.42 54.43 54.47
N ARG A 498 32.46 53.59 54.59
CA ARG A 498 33.49 53.69 55.65
C ARG A 498 34.37 54.94 55.48
N GLU A 499 34.80 55.26 54.25
CA GLU A 499 35.54 56.50 53.97
C GLU A 499 34.71 57.75 54.28
N GLN A 500 33.43 57.77 53.91
CA GLN A 500 32.51 58.85 54.26
C GLN A 500 32.33 59.00 55.78
N GLU A 501 32.20 57.89 56.51
CA GLU A 501 32.09 57.92 57.98
C GLU A 501 33.39 58.42 58.64
N GLU A 502 34.56 58.01 58.15
CA GLU A 502 35.86 58.55 58.58
C GLU A 502 36.01 60.04 58.26
N ALA A 503 35.63 60.48 57.06
CA ALA A 503 35.65 61.89 56.68
C ALA A 503 34.78 62.72 57.63
N ARG A 504 33.56 62.25 57.93
CA ARG A 504 32.64 62.89 58.88
C ARG A 504 33.22 62.99 60.29
N LYS A 505 33.89 61.93 60.77
CA LYS A 505 34.60 61.93 62.07
C LYS A 505 35.76 62.94 62.08
N ARG A 506 36.53 63.04 60.99
CA ARG A 506 37.64 64.01 60.85
C ARG A 506 37.13 65.45 60.82
N GLU A 507 36.03 65.73 60.11
CA GLU A 507 35.39 67.05 60.12
C GLU A 507 34.86 67.43 61.50
N GLU A 508 34.24 66.49 62.23
CA GLU A 508 33.76 66.72 63.59
C GLU A 508 34.92 67.01 64.57
N GLU A 509 36.05 66.30 64.42
CA GLU A 509 37.26 66.57 65.20
C GLU A 509 37.89 67.94 64.85
N GLU A 510 37.89 68.32 63.57
CA GLU A 510 38.39 69.63 63.15
C GLU A 510 37.46 70.77 63.62
N ALA A 511 36.14 70.56 63.61
CA ALA A 511 35.17 71.50 64.18
C ALA A 511 35.42 71.72 65.69
N LYS A 512 35.65 70.64 66.45
CA LYS A 512 36.05 70.72 67.88
C LYS A 512 37.36 71.49 68.07
N ARG A 513 38.36 71.30 67.19
CA ARG A 513 39.63 72.07 67.20
C ARG A 513 39.44 73.55 66.83
N ARG A 514 38.60 73.87 65.84
CA ARG A 514 38.27 75.25 65.44
C ARG A 514 37.48 75.98 66.53
N GLY A 515 36.62 75.29 67.27
CA GLY A 515 35.94 75.81 68.47
C GLY A 515 36.93 76.29 69.55
N ARG A 516 38.01 75.53 69.81
CA ARG A 516 39.07 75.94 70.75
C ARG A 516 39.89 77.15 70.30
N ARG A 517 40.04 77.40 68.98
CA ARG A 517 40.83 78.52 68.45
C ARG A 517 40.14 79.88 68.43
N LYS A 518 38.82 79.96 68.63
CA LYS A 518 38.06 81.25 68.62
C LYS A 518 38.13 82.06 69.94
N ARG A 519 39.05 81.75 70.88
CA ARG A 519 39.19 82.46 72.17
C ARG A 519 40.59 83.08 72.38
N ARG A 520 40.86 84.25 71.77
CA ARG A 520 41.54 85.47 72.34
C ARG A 520 42.13 86.41 71.25
N PRO A 521 42.23 87.74 71.47
CA PRO A 521 42.52 88.72 70.41
C PRO A 521 43.89 89.46 70.48
N ASN A 522 44.13 90.20 69.38
CA ASN A 522 45.22 91.08 68.91
C ASN A 522 46.09 91.99 69.85
N GLY A 523 47.29 92.31 69.33
CA GLY A 523 48.14 93.49 69.63
C GLY A 523 49.59 93.15 70.06
N GLY A 524 50.70 93.83 69.66
CA GLY A 524 50.95 94.84 68.61
C GLY A 524 52.37 95.50 68.72
N ARG A 525 52.96 95.93 67.58
CA ARG A 525 54.13 96.88 67.36
C ARG A 525 55.62 96.47 67.54
N ARG A 526 56.42 96.80 66.47
CA ARG A 526 57.81 97.39 66.38
C ARG A 526 59.02 96.60 66.98
N ARG A 527 60.21 96.44 66.37
CA ARG A 527 61.09 97.41 65.64
C ARG A 527 62.33 96.72 64.97
N LYS A 528 62.94 97.43 63.99
CA LYS A 528 64.23 97.28 63.25
C LYS A 528 65.34 96.25 63.65
N GLY A 529 65.99 95.69 62.61
CA GLY A 529 67.48 95.66 62.49
C GLY A 529 68.18 94.31 62.25
N GLY A 530 69.21 94.28 61.38
CA GLY A 530 70.22 93.20 61.34
C GLY A 530 70.36 92.42 60.01
N SER A 531 71.61 92.21 59.55
CA SER A 531 71.95 91.49 58.31
C SER A 531 72.84 90.27 58.59
N LYS A 532 72.55 89.12 57.94
CA LYS A 532 73.54 88.32 57.15
C LYS A 532 72.96 87.00 56.61
N ARG A 533 73.58 86.50 55.53
CA ARG A 533 73.26 85.28 54.76
C ARG A 533 73.51 83.98 55.56
N LYS A 534 72.66 82.95 55.39
CA LYS A 534 72.97 81.71 54.60
C LYS A 534 71.91 80.59 54.74
N HIS A 535 71.93 79.68 53.75
CA HIS A 535 71.42 78.30 53.76
C HIS A 535 69.90 78.03 53.71
N GLY A 536 69.33 78.20 52.52
CA GLY A 536 68.13 77.43 52.12
C GLY A 536 68.44 75.94 51.90
N ARG A 537 68.18 75.11 52.92
CA ARG A 537 68.07 73.63 52.75
C ARG A 537 66.62 73.25 52.43
N GLY A 538 66.25 73.28 51.15
CA GLY A 538 64.99 72.72 50.64
C GLY A 538 65.15 71.25 50.24
N ARG A 539 64.92 70.33 51.17
CA ARG A 539 64.97 68.86 51.00
C ARG A 539 63.84 68.27 51.88
N ARG A 540 63.10 67.21 51.52
CA ARG A 540 63.10 66.32 50.34
C ARG A 540 61.91 65.33 50.46
N LYS A 541 61.69 64.51 49.42
CA LYS A 541 61.03 63.19 49.41
C LYS A 541 59.49 63.13 49.55
N ARG A 542 58.83 62.86 48.42
CA ARG A 542 58.29 61.52 48.20
C ARG A 542 59.08 60.84 47.06
N LEU A 543 59.17 59.51 47.16
CA LEU A 543 59.17 58.47 46.11
C LEU A 543 59.65 58.83 44.69
N GLY A 544 60.44 58.02 43.99
CA GLY A 544 61.02 56.72 44.32
C GLY A 544 61.81 56.25 43.08
N GLY A 545 63.07 55.87 43.24
CA GLY A 545 63.99 55.80 42.09
C GLY A 545 64.98 54.64 42.11
N LYS A 546 64.90 53.82 41.07
CA LYS A 546 65.91 52.88 40.53
C LYS A 546 66.21 51.61 41.32
N ARG A 547 65.94 50.48 40.67
CA ARG A 547 66.86 49.43 40.13
C ARG A 547 65.96 48.40 39.41
N ARG A 548 66.30 47.73 38.31
CA ARG A 548 67.49 47.57 37.42
C ARG A 548 66.93 47.06 36.06
N ARG A 549 67.34 47.51 34.85
CA ARG A 549 68.42 46.94 33.98
C ARG A 549 68.56 45.40 34.14
N GLN A 550 68.43 44.53 33.14
CA GLN A 550 68.71 44.54 31.68
C GLN A 550 67.58 43.75 30.95
N GLY A 551 67.48 43.58 29.62
CA GLY A 551 68.25 44.05 28.45
C GLY A 551 68.18 43.02 27.30
N ASN A 552 67.97 43.51 26.06
CA ASN A 552 67.86 42.75 24.79
C ASN A 552 66.58 41.88 24.62
N ASN A 553 65.97 41.73 23.42
CA ASN A 553 66.48 42.00 22.07
C ASN A 553 65.40 42.56 21.07
N LYS A 554 65.86 43.34 20.08
CA LYS A 554 65.28 43.71 18.74
C LYS A 554 63.74 43.60 18.55
N ARG A 555 62.92 44.68 18.43
CA ARG A 555 62.84 45.83 17.49
C ARG A 555 62.68 45.53 15.98
N ARG A 556 61.42 45.58 15.51
CA ARG A 556 60.95 46.25 14.25
C ARG A 556 59.62 46.99 14.55
N ARG A 557 59.19 47.93 13.69
CA ARG A 557 58.13 48.92 13.98
C ARG A 557 56.82 48.66 13.21
N LEU A 558 55.71 48.56 13.94
CA LEU A 558 54.31 49.03 13.67
C LEU A 558 53.59 49.10 15.06
N GLY A 559 52.48 49.80 15.29
CA GLY A 559 51.77 50.80 14.48
C GLY A 559 50.27 50.92 14.85
N GLY A 560 49.86 51.92 15.65
CA GLY A 560 48.44 52.17 15.97
C GLY A 560 48.16 53.13 17.13
N ASP A 561 46.96 53.74 17.13
CA ASP A 561 46.31 54.38 18.30
C ASP A 561 44.81 54.00 18.35
N LYS A 562 44.14 54.29 19.47
CA LYS A 562 42.94 53.63 20.04
C LYS A 562 41.62 53.88 19.25
N ARG A 563 40.55 53.06 19.34
CA ARG A 563 39.77 52.69 20.56
C ARG A 563 38.85 51.44 20.44
N ARG A 564 39.01 50.53 21.43
CA ARG A 564 38.04 49.69 22.22
C ARG A 564 36.90 48.84 21.59
N ARG A 565 36.97 47.52 21.91
CA ARG A 565 35.91 46.49 22.26
C ARG A 565 34.84 46.14 21.19
N LYS A 566 34.37 44.89 20.97
CA LYS A 566 34.70 43.47 21.28
C LYS A 566 34.08 42.60 20.12
N PRO A 567 34.59 41.42 19.74
CA PRO A 567 34.03 40.56 18.65
C PRO A 567 32.94 39.58 19.18
N LEU A 568 31.80 39.36 18.50
CA LEU A 568 31.48 38.52 17.32
C LEU A 568 31.39 36.99 17.61
N GLY A 569 30.40 36.26 17.08
CA GLY A 569 29.56 36.62 15.91
C GLY A 569 28.19 35.94 15.77
N GLY A 570 27.40 36.49 14.84
CA GLY A 570 26.07 36.03 14.44
C GLY A 570 25.80 36.29 12.96
N ARG A 571 25.20 35.32 12.29
CA ARG A 571 25.14 35.08 10.82
C ARG A 571 24.67 36.27 9.95
N ARG A 572 25.24 36.36 8.73
CA ARG A 572 24.87 37.35 7.70
C ARG A 572 23.56 36.98 6.97
N ARG A 573 22.61 37.92 6.91
CA ARG A 573 21.65 38.07 5.78
C ARG A 573 21.95 39.39 5.06
N ARG A 574 21.99 39.40 3.73
CA ARG A 574 21.96 40.63 2.91
C ARG A 574 20.86 40.52 1.86
N ARG A 575 19.96 41.50 1.84
CA ARG A 575 19.05 41.78 0.71
C ARG A 575 19.78 42.63 -0.34
N PRO A 576 19.47 42.49 -1.63
CA PRO A 576 19.90 43.42 -2.67
C PRO A 576 18.87 44.54 -2.91
N GLN A 577 19.36 45.71 -3.34
CA GLN A 577 18.61 46.63 -4.21
C GLN A 577 18.65 46.05 -5.64
N GLY A 578 17.71 46.24 -6.56
CA GLY A 578 16.48 47.03 -6.53
C GLY A 578 16.20 47.70 -7.88
N VAL A 579 15.71 46.96 -8.89
CA VAL A 579 15.35 47.52 -10.22
C VAL A 579 14.05 46.91 -10.78
N ARG A 580 13.07 47.79 -11.04
CA ARG A 580 11.92 47.67 -11.98
C ARG A 580 10.97 46.45 -11.86
N LYS A 581 9.91 46.60 -11.04
CA LYS A 581 8.59 46.07 -11.40
C LYS A 581 7.95 46.98 -12.45
N ARG A 582 7.54 46.44 -13.62
CA ARG A 582 6.56 47.12 -14.48
C ARG A 582 5.16 46.85 -13.96
N ARG A 583 4.46 47.90 -13.49
CA ARG A 583 3.00 47.96 -13.56
C ARG A 583 2.63 48.57 -14.90
N LEU A 584 1.67 47.97 -15.60
CA LEU A 584 0.71 48.72 -16.39
C LEU A 584 -0.67 48.26 -15.90
N GLY A 585 -1.50 49.23 -15.53
CA GLY A 585 -2.92 49.03 -15.30
C GLY A 585 -3.73 49.85 -16.31
N GLY A 586 -5.04 49.67 -16.28
CA GLY A 586 -5.97 50.35 -17.19
C GLY A 586 -6.40 49.45 -18.37
N ASP A 587 -7.64 49.50 -18.82
CA ASP A 587 -8.80 50.15 -18.20
C ASP A 587 -10.12 49.49 -18.67
N ARG A 588 -11.20 49.88 -18.00
CA ARG A 588 -12.61 49.56 -18.25
C ARG A 588 -13.02 49.42 -19.72
N ARG A 589 -13.94 48.49 -20.00
CA ARG A 589 -15.25 48.84 -20.60
C ARG A 589 -16.33 47.77 -20.41
N LYS A 590 -17.49 48.21 -19.92
CA LYS A 590 -18.76 47.48 -19.98
C LYS A 590 -19.25 47.40 -21.44
N ARG A 591 -19.97 46.33 -21.81
CA ARG A 591 -21.31 46.42 -22.45
C ARG A 591 -22.03 45.06 -22.43
N ARG A 592 -23.35 45.11 -22.19
CA ARG A 592 -24.31 44.00 -22.35
C ARG A 592 -24.84 43.96 -23.81
N LEU A 593 -25.79 43.06 -24.04
CA LEU A 593 -26.60 42.71 -25.23
C LEU A 593 -26.13 41.37 -25.81
N GLY A 594 -26.93 40.30 -25.95
CA GLY A 594 -28.39 40.13 -25.86
C GLY A 594 -28.93 39.72 -27.24
N GLY A 595 -29.49 38.50 -27.39
CA GLY A 595 -29.91 38.03 -28.72
C GLY A 595 -30.17 36.52 -28.87
N ASP A 596 -31.31 36.11 -28.31
CA ASP A 596 -32.17 34.94 -28.55
C ASP A 596 -32.19 34.26 -29.98
N ARG A 597 -32.76 33.03 -30.03
CA ARG A 597 -33.39 32.29 -31.17
C ARG A 597 -32.66 31.19 -31.99
N LYS A 598 -32.90 29.94 -31.54
CA LYS A 598 -33.67 28.84 -32.21
C LYS A 598 -33.51 28.51 -33.72
N ARG A 599 -33.15 27.23 -33.95
CA ARG A 599 -33.72 26.21 -34.90
C ARG A 599 -33.81 26.52 -36.42
N ARG A 600 -33.32 25.59 -37.28
CA ARG A 600 -34.10 24.53 -37.99
C ARG A 600 -33.23 23.69 -38.98
N ARG A 601 -33.70 22.47 -39.32
CA ARG A 601 -33.21 21.59 -40.42
C ARG A 601 -33.75 22.08 -41.80
N PRO A 602 -33.20 21.67 -42.97
CA PRO A 602 -33.63 20.45 -43.73
C PRO A 602 -32.45 19.65 -44.37
N LEU A 603 -32.49 18.33 -44.61
CA LEU A 603 -33.21 17.52 -45.64
C LEU A 603 -32.82 17.73 -47.14
N GLY A 604 -31.81 16.97 -47.61
CA GLY A 604 -31.91 15.94 -48.67
C GLY A 604 -32.20 16.24 -50.18
N VAL A 605 -31.80 15.23 -51.01
CA VAL A 605 -32.49 14.68 -52.23
C VAL A 605 -31.81 14.80 -53.64
N ARG A 606 -31.45 13.62 -54.18
CA ARG A 606 -31.37 13.10 -55.59
C ARG A 606 -30.37 13.62 -56.67
N LYS A 607 -29.49 12.69 -57.06
CA LYS A 607 -29.23 12.11 -58.42
C LYS A 607 -29.71 12.86 -59.69
N ARG A 608 -28.82 12.92 -60.70
CA ARG A 608 -29.04 12.38 -62.08
C ARG A 608 -27.72 12.04 -62.80
N ARG A 609 -27.78 11.22 -63.87
CA ARG A 609 -26.66 10.71 -64.70
C ARG A 609 -26.82 11.22 -66.15
N LEU A 610 -25.72 11.27 -66.94
CA LEU A 610 -25.50 10.55 -68.23
C LEU A 610 -24.63 11.34 -69.24
N GLY A 611 -23.95 10.59 -70.12
CA GLY A 611 -23.17 11.07 -71.28
C GLY A 611 -21.69 11.39 -70.97
N GLY A 612 -20.70 11.06 -71.80
CA GLY A 612 -20.69 10.30 -73.06
C GLY A 612 -19.28 10.40 -73.67
N GLU A 613 -18.71 9.32 -74.20
CA GLU A 613 -17.28 9.23 -74.55
C GLU A 613 -16.85 10.07 -75.76
N ARG A 614 -15.59 10.54 -75.77
CA ARG A 614 -14.75 10.54 -77.00
C ARG A 614 -13.25 10.39 -76.70
N ARG A 615 -12.59 9.62 -77.56
CA ARG A 615 -11.32 8.90 -77.38
C ARG A 615 -10.04 9.75 -77.27
N SER A 616 -9.18 9.35 -76.33
CA SER A 616 -7.73 9.07 -76.47
C SER A 616 -6.82 9.96 -77.33
N LYS A 617 -5.72 10.43 -76.71
CA LYS A 617 -4.35 9.94 -77.02
C LYS A 617 -3.29 10.34 -75.98
N ARG A 618 -2.58 9.30 -75.48
CA ARG A 618 -1.16 9.27 -75.06
C ARG A 618 -0.61 10.38 -74.13
N LEU A 619 -0.52 10.08 -72.83
CA LEU A 619 0.74 10.07 -72.06
C LEU A 619 0.52 9.56 -70.62
N ARG A 620 0.49 8.22 -70.42
CA ARG A 620 0.69 7.55 -69.11
C ARG A 620 0.85 6.04 -69.23
N ASN A 621 1.87 5.60 -69.97
CA ASN A 621 2.29 4.19 -70.01
C ASN A 621 3.77 4.09 -69.62
N ASN A 622 4.04 4.09 -68.30
CA ASN A 622 5.20 3.43 -67.68
C ASN A 622 5.16 3.53 -66.14
N ARG A 623 4.27 2.77 -65.48
CA ARG A 623 4.42 2.29 -64.08
C ARG A 623 3.35 1.25 -63.61
N ARG A 624 2.81 0.42 -64.52
CA ARG A 624 1.93 -0.72 -64.18
C ARG A 624 2.22 -1.99 -64.99
N ARG A 625 3.45 -2.48 -64.91
CA ARG A 625 3.82 -3.87 -65.27
C ARG A 625 4.89 -4.40 -64.30
N ARG A 626 4.47 -4.81 -63.09
CA ARG A 626 5.21 -5.70 -62.14
C ARG A 626 4.41 -6.00 -60.84
N LEU A 627 3.11 -6.28 -60.93
CA LEU A 627 2.31 -6.87 -59.83
C LEU A 627 1.26 -7.83 -60.40
N GLY A 628 1.72 -8.92 -61.03
CA GLY A 628 0.88 -9.91 -61.73
C GLY A 628 0.63 -11.22 -60.97
N GLY A 629 1.16 -11.41 -59.75
CA GLY A 629 1.12 -12.70 -59.04
C GLY A 629 0.05 -12.85 -57.94
N GLY A 630 -0.44 -11.75 -57.35
CA GLY A 630 -1.10 -11.78 -56.03
C GLY A 630 -2.58 -12.20 -55.95
N LYS A 631 -3.21 -12.67 -57.04
CA LYS A 631 -4.65 -13.06 -57.05
C LYS A 631 -4.92 -14.57 -57.15
N LYS A 632 -3.98 -15.38 -57.65
CA LYS A 632 -4.10 -16.85 -57.61
C LYS A 632 -3.65 -17.41 -56.25
N THR A 633 -2.52 -16.95 -55.73
CA THR A 633 -1.98 -17.34 -54.41
C THR A 633 -2.99 -17.08 -53.29
N ARG A 634 -3.47 -15.84 -53.13
CA ARG A 634 -4.51 -15.50 -52.13
C ARG A 634 -5.82 -16.31 -52.22
N ARG A 635 -6.14 -16.91 -53.38
CA ARG A 635 -7.30 -17.80 -53.52
C ARG A 635 -6.99 -19.24 -53.15
N LEU A 636 -5.73 -19.67 -53.29
CA LEU A 636 -5.24 -20.96 -52.82
C LEU A 636 -5.10 -20.94 -51.29
N ASP A 637 -4.44 -19.93 -50.72
CA ASP A 637 -4.24 -19.76 -49.28
C ASP A 637 -5.57 -19.79 -48.50
N ASN A 638 -6.60 -19.08 -48.99
CA ASN A 638 -7.92 -19.06 -48.37
C ASN A 638 -8.67 -20.40 -48.52
N LYS A 639 -8.43 -21.16 -49.60
CA LYS A 639 -9.04 -22.48 -49.81
C LYS A 639 -8.36 -23.55 -48.96
N GLU A 640 -7.06 -23.45 -48.74
CA GLU A 640 -6.29 -24.31 -47.84
C GLU A 640 -6.65 -24.05 -46.38
N LYS A 641 -6.76 -22.77 -45.95
CA LYS A 641 -7.23 -22.42 -44.60
C LYS A 641 -8.65 -22.93 -44.32
N ALA A 642 -9.57 -22.79 -45.26
CA ALA A 642 -10.92 -23.33 -45.14
C ALA A 642 -10.97 -24.87 -45.12
N ARG A 643 -9.99 -25.55 -45.72
CA ARG A 643 -9.85 -27.01 -45.65
C ARG A 643 -9.30 -27.44 -44.28
N LYS A 644 -8.22 -26.80 -43.80
CA LYS A 644 -7.64 -27.08 -42.47
C LYS A 644 -8.65 -26.85 -41.34
N GLN A 645 -9.48 -25.79 -41.40
CA GLN A 645 -10.57 -25.60 -40.43
C GLN A 645 -11.62 -26.72 -40.46
N LYS A 646 -11.93 -27.28 -41.63
CA LYS A 646 -12.86 -28.41 -41.74
C LYS A 646 -12.26 -29.73 -41.25
N GLU A 647 -10.97 -29.95 -41.48
CA GLU A 647 -10.24 -31.10 -40.95
C GLU A 647 -10.14 -31.01 -39.41
N GLU A 648 -9.87 -29.83 -38.84
CA GLU A 648 -9.87 -29.60 -37.39
C GLU A 648 -11.27 -29.74 -36.75
N GLU A 649 -12.32 -29.22 -37.40
CA GLU A 649 -13.70 -29.38 -36.92
C GLU A 649 -14.17 -30.85 -36.99
N ALA A 650 -13.73 -31.61 -37.99
CA ALA A 650 -14.01 -33.05 -38.09
C ALA A 650 -13.28 -33.84 -36.99
N ALA A 651 -12.01 -33.52 -36.71
CA ALA A 651 -11.23 -34.14 -35.64
C ALA A 651 -11.89 -33.91 -34.26
N ARG A 652 -12.27 -32.66 -33.94
CA ARG A 652 -12.98 -32.33 -32.69
C ARG A 652 -14.30 -33.10 -32.53
N ARG A 653 -15.05 -33.31 -33.61
CA ARG A 653 -16.29 -34.11 -33.58
C ARG A 653 -16.02 -35.59 -33.31
N GLN A 654 -14.95 -36.16 -33.88
CA GLN A 654 -14.55 -37.54 -33.60
C GLN A 654 -14.07 -37.72 -32.15
N GLU A 655 -13.35 -36.74 -31.61
CA GLU A 655 -12.90 -36.72 -30.22
C GLU A 655 -14.09 -36.60 -29.24
N GLU A 656 -15.07 -35.72 -29.53
CA GLU A 656 -16.30 -35.62 -28.74
C GLU A 656 -17.16 -36.90 -28.81
N GLU A 657 -17.24 -37.55 -29.97
CA GLU A 657 -17.95 -38.82 -30.12
C GLU A 657 -17.24 -39.97 -29.39
N ALA A 658 -15.91 -40.01 -29.41
CA ALA A 658 -15.11 -40.96 -28.64
C ALA A 658 -15.29 -40.76 -27.12
N ALA A 659 -15.28 -39.51 -26.64
CA ALA A 659 -15.53 -39.20 -25.23
C ALA A 659 -16.94 -39.62 -24.79
N ARG A 660 -17.97 -39.40 -25.61
CA ARG A 660 -19.34 -39.87 -25.35
C ARG A 660 -19.42 -41.40 -25.28
N ARG A 661 -18.74 -42.12 -26.18
CA ARG A 661 -18.67 -43.59 -26.14
C ARG A 661 -17.95 -44.11 -24.90
N HIS A 662 -16.87 -43.45 -24.46
CA HIS A 662 -16.19 -43.78 -23.21
C HIS A 662 -17.11 -43.58 -21.99
N GLN A 663 -17.82 -42.45 -21.92
CA GLN A 663 -18.80 -42.21 -20.84
C GLN A 663 -19.90 -43.27 -20.82
N GLN A 664 -20.44 -43.66 -21.98
CA GLN A 664 -21.44 -44.73 -22.08
C GLN A 664 -20.89 -46.09 -21.61
N GLN A 665 -19.65 -46.44 -21.97
CA GLN A 665 -19.00 -47.66 -21.50
C GLN A 665 -18.74 -47.64 -19.98
N GLU A 666 -18.37 -46.49 -19.43
CA GLU A 666 -18.16 -46.34 -17.98
C GLU A 666 -19.48 -46.41 -17.20
N GLU A 667 -20.55 -45.80 -17.72
CA GLU A 667 -21.91 -45.89 -17.15
C GLU A 667 -22.46 -47.33 -17.21
N GLU A 668 -22.26 -48.03 -18.33
CA GLU A 668 -22.64 -49.44 -18.47
C GLU A 668 -21.81 -50.36 -17.54
N ALA A 669 -20.52 -50.08 -17.36
CA ALA A 669 -19.67 -50.80 -16.42
C ALA A 669 -20.10 -50.59 -14.96
N ARG A 670 -20.42 -49.35 -14.55
CA ARG A 670 -20.97 -49.04 -13.21
C ARG A 670 -22.31 -49.73 -12.99
N ARG A 671 -23.17 -49.77 -14.00
CA ARG A 671 -24.47 -50.48 -13.93
C ARG A 671 -24.28 -51.98 -13.76
N ARG A 672 -23.35 -52.60 -14.49
CA ARG A 672 -23.00 -54.02 -14.32
C ARG A 672 -22.44 -54.32 -12.92
N GLN A 673 -21.59 -53.43 -12.37
CA GLN A 673 -21.13 -53.56 -10.98
C GLN A 673 -22.29 -53.49 -9.97
N GLN A 674 -23.24 -52.56 -10.16
CA GLN A 674 -24.43 -52.49 -9.29
C GLN A 674 -25.34 -53.71 -9.40
N GLU A 675 -25.51 -54.27 -10.60
CA GLU A 675 -26.28 -55.51 -10.82
C GLU A 675 -25.56 -56.74 -10.23
N GLU A 676 -24.23 -56.80 -10.25
CA GLU A 676 -23.44 -57.85 -9.58
C GLU A 676 -23.46 -57.70 -8.05
N GLU A 677 -23.33 -56.48 -7.53
CA GLU A 677 -23.40 -56.20 -6.09
C GLU A 677 -24.80 -56.48 -5.52
N ALA A 678 -25.87 -56.21 -6.29
CA ALA A 678 -27.23 -56.58 -5.94
C ALA A 678 -27.40 -58.11 -5.87
N ARG A 679 -26.86 -58.86 -6.84
CA ARG A 679 -26.88 -60.34 -6.82
C ARG A 679 -26.13 -60.92 -5.62
N ARG A 680 -24.94 -60.39 -5.30
CA ARG A 680 -24.19 -60.80 -4.10
C ARG A 680 -25.00 -60.59 -2.82
N ARG A 681 -25.76 -59.49 -2.72
CA ARG A 681 -26.64 -59.23 -1.57
C ARG A 681 -27.84 -60.20 -1.51
N GLU A 682 -28.44 -60.56 -2.65
CA GLU A 682 -29.48 -61.61 -2.69
C GLU A 682 -28.93 -63.00 -2.30
N GLU A 683 -27.69 -63.33 -2.68
CA GLU A 683 -27.00 -64.56 -2.27
C GLU A 683 -26.66 -64.56 -0.76
N GLU A 684 -26.24 -63.42 -0.18
CA GLU A 684 -26.05 -63.29 1.28
C GLU A 684 -27.36 -63.35 2.09
N GLU A 685 -28.47 -62.80 1.57
CA GLU A 685 -29.78 -62.88 2.22
C GLU A 685 -30.38 -64.29 2.15
N THR A 686 -30.23 -64.99 1.03
CA THR A 686 -30.68 -66.39 0.89
C THR A 686 -29.80 -67.38 1.66
N GLY A 687 -28.51 -67.07 1.88
CA GLY A 687 -27.58 -67.88 2.67
C GLY A 687 -27.85 -67.94 4.18
N ARG A 688 -28.75 -67.10 4.73
CA ARG A 688 -29.06 -67.06 6.18
C ARG A 688 -30.27 -67.89 6.63
N GLY A 689 -30.82 -68.73 5.75
CA GLY A 689 -32.06 -69.49 5.97
C GLY A 689 -31.94 -71.01 5.97
N GLY A 690 -31.06 -71.63 6.77
CA GLY A 690 -31.03 -73.09 6.88
C GLY A 690 -29.90 -73.65 7.76
N GLY A 691 -30.22 -74.04 9.00
CA GLY A 691 -29.26 -74.72 9.88
C GLY A 691 -29.37 -76.24 9.80
N GLY A 692 -28.23 -76.94 9.92
CA GLY A 692 -28.21 -78.34 10.37
C GLY A 692 -27.23 -79.29 9.66
N GLY A 693 -26.17 -79.68 10.38
CA GLY A 693 -25.62 -81.04 10.28
C GLY A 693 -24.31 -81.25 9.51
N HIS A 694 -23.26 -81.62 10.27
CA HIS A 694 -22.22 -82.62 9.93
C HIS A 694 -21.54 -82.63 8.56
N GLY A 695 -20.19 -82.56 8.55
CA GLY A 695 -19.36 -83.14 7.49
C GLY A 695 -18.10 -82.33 7.19
N GLY A 696 -16.93 -82.86 7.51
CA GLY A 696 -15.67 -82.11 7.47
C GLY A 696 -14.97 -82.01 6.11
N GLY A 697 -14.05 -81.04 6.04
CA GLY A 697 -12.85 -81.04 5.20
C GLY A 697 -13.04 -80.56 3.75
N GLY A 698 -12.29 -79.52 3.36
CA GLY A 698 -12.10 -79.22 1.92
C GLY A 698 -12.04 -77.75 1.50
N GLU A 699 -12.15 -76.77 2.40
CA GLU A 699 -12.09 -75.35 2.02
C GLU A 699 -10.66 -74.80 2.15
N GLY A 700 -9.92 -74.84 1.03
CA GLY A 700 -8.55 -74.32 0.96
C GLY A 700 -7.93 -74.23 -0.44
N GLU A 701 -8.39 -75.02 -1.42
CA GLU A 701 -7.82 -75.04 -2.79
C GLU A 701 -8.65 -74.29 -3.85
N ALA A 702 -9.86 -73.83 -3.53
CA ALA A 702 -10.70 -73.08 -4.47
C ALA A 702 -10.30 -71.59 -4.54
N ALA A 703 -10.21 -70.93 -3.38
CA ALA A 703 -9.90 -69.49 -3.28
C ALA A 703 -8.53 -69.13 -3.88
N SER A 704 -7.52 -69.99 -3.71
CA SER A 704 -6.17 -69.76 -4.25
C SER A 704 -6.11 -69.81 -5.78
N ARG A 705 -7.01 -70.55 -6.45
CA ARG A 705 -7.07 -70.61 -7.91
C ARG A 705 -7.72 -69.38 -8.54
N GLU A 706 -8.76 -68.83 -7.92
CA GLU A 706 -9.38 -67.58 -8.41
C GLU A 706 -8.45 -66.38 -8.22
N GLU A 707 -7.70 -66.32 -7.12
CA GLU A 707 -6.71 -65.28 -6.87
C GLU A 707 -5.53 -65.35 -7.86
N GLU A 708 -5.05 -66.57 -8.17
CA GLU A 708 -3.99 -66.78 -9.18
C GLU A 708 -4.48 -66.46 -10.61
N GLU A 709 -5.74 -66.74 -10.95
CA GLU A 709 -6.31 -66.37 -12.25
C GLU A 709 -6.50 -64.86 -12.40
N MET A 710 -6.97 -64.16 -11.35
CA MET A 710 -7.04 -62.69 -11.35
C MET A 710 -5.65 -62.06 -11.50
N ALA A 711 -4.66 -62.52 -10.74
CA ALA A 711 -3.28 -62.04 -10.84
C ALA A 711 -2.68 -62.24 -12.24
N ARG A 712 -3.06 -63.34 -12.93
CA ARG A 712 -2.64 -63.58 -14.33
C ARG A 712 -3.32 -62.60 -15.31
N ARG A 713 -4.65 -62.41 -15.21
CA ARG A 713 -5.38 -61.47 -16.08
C ARG A 713 -4.87 -60.03 -15.94
N GLN A 714 -4.48 -59.63 -14.73
CA GLN A 714 -3.92 -58.31 -14.46
C GLN A 714 -2.54 -58.10 -15.13
N ARG A 715 -1.67 -59.14 -15.14
CA ARG A 715 -0.39 -59.10 -15.87
C ARG A 715 -0.56 -59.08 -17.39
N GLU A 716 -1.54 -59.81 -17.92
CA GLU A 716 -1.87 -59.79 -19.35
C GLU A 716 -2.37 -58.39 -19.79
N ALA A 717 -3.14 -57.70 -18.95
CA ALA A 717 -3.58 -56.31 -19.18
C ALA A 717 -2.43 -55.29 -19.13
N GLU A 718 -1.52 -55.38 -18.15
CA GLU A 718 -0.34 -54.51 -18.09
C GLU A 718 0.63 -54.71 -19.26
N ALA A 719 0.77 -55.94 -19.75
CA ALA A 719 1.57 -56.24 -20.94
C ALA A 719 0.97 -55.60 -22.20
N ALA A 720 -0.36 -55.65 -22.36
CA ALA A 720 -1.05 -54.98 -23.47
C ALA A 720 -0.88 -53.45 -23.43
N ALA A 721 -0.94 -52.84 -22.24
CA ALA A 721 -0.73 -51.40 -22.07
C ALA A 721 0.70 -50.93 -22.43
N ARG A 722 1.72 -51.79 -22.26
CA ARG A 722 3.12 -51.46 -22.60
C ARG A 722 3.48 -51.67 -24.08
N GLY A 723 2.65 -52.37 -24.86
CA GLY A 723 2.90 -52.66 -26.28
C GLY A 723 2.62 -51.50 -27.26
N GLY A 724 2.09 -50.36 -26.80
CA GLY A 724 1.53 -49.30 -27.65
C GLY A 724 2.50 -48.22 -28.14
N GLY A 725 3.81 -48.30 -27.88
CA GLY A 725 4.75 -47.20 -28.14
C GLY A 725 6.12 -47.63 -28.66
N GLY A 726 6.30 -47.67 -29.98
CA GLY A 726 7.61 -47.88 -30.60
C GLY A 726 7.56 -48.19 -32.09
N GLY A 727 7.78 -47.20 -32.95
CA GLY A 727 7.89 -47.41 -34.40
C GLY A 727 8.02 -46.10 -35.18
N GLY A 728 9.25 -45.63 -35.45
CA GLY A 728 9.42 -44.40 -36.21
C GLY A 728 10.80 -43.74 -36.21
N GLN A 729 11.90 -44.50 -36.35
CA GLN A 729 13.18 -43.93 -36.82
C GLN A 729 14.15 -45.00 -37.34
N GLU A 730 14.25 -45.12 -38.66
CA GLU A 730 15.44 -45.64 -39.35
C GLU A 730 15.83 -44.65 -40.44
N ASN A 731 17.09 -44.18 -40.40
CA ASN A 731 17.75 -43.51 -41.51
C ASN A 731 18.74 -44.51 -42.12
N GLY A 732 18.56 -44.83 -43.40
CA GLY A 732 19.46 -45.72 -44.14
C GLY A 732 19.46 -45.36 -45.62
N SER A 733 20.48 -44.60 -46.04
CA SER A 733 20.74 -44.26 -47.45
C SER A 733 21.28 -45.46 -48.24
N TYR A 734 20.99 -45.55 -49.55
CA TYR A 734 21.97 -45.45 -50.65
C TYR A 734 21.28 -45.68 -52.02
N GLU A 735 21.81 -45.04 -53.08
CA GLU A 735 21.72 -45.30 -54.55
C GLU A 735 20.40 -45.88 -55.13
N GLU A 736 19.77 -45.27 -56.15
CA GLU A 736 20.32 -44.93 -57.48
C GLU A 736 19.63 -43.71 -58.13
#